data_AF-A0A3D4QWU4-F1
#
_entry.id   AF-A0A3D4QWU4-F1
#
_cell.length_a   1.000
_cell.length_b   1.000
_cell.length_c   1.000
_cell.angle_alpha   90.00
_cell.angle_beta   90.00
_cell.angle_gamma   90.00
#
_symmetry.space_group_name_H-M   'P 1'
#
loop_
_entity.id
_entity.type
_entity.pdbx_description
1 polymer ?
#
loop_
_entity_poly.entity_id
_entity_poly.type
_entity_poly.pdbx_seq_one_letter_code
_entity_poly.pdbx_strand_id
1 'polypeptide(L)'
;MKIIAIISYLIFFMGAVGIYYLDRKKSVAGTKIAPDAIRWVLLTGLIIRIILAMTVESFSTDINLFQFWSQRAAEGLFKIYQGDYFLDYPPSYLYVLFIIGKIAGFLGLTGGEPLYILLLKMPSILADLITAYLLYRLAKKKLPGIWPILVSIIYVFNPAVIINSTIWGQVDSFLVMFFALGLFLMESRKPELAGLPLAIAVLIKPQGLIILPIILFELLKRKDWKILLKTAAYGIGTAIVIILPFAIVEGPAWIFSLYLSTADGYKYVSLNAFNFFSLIGANLKPDSETFLFFSYKVWGALFIMATIIYSVILHWKGKGAHLKYVNALVIFMGVFMLSTRMHERYLFPALFFLAVILILKKDKWSLVFYGVASFTIFTNTIAVLDRQIKYDYPHVSPDDPVLIFISLINVILFIAVLIWSWRIAVQGKADPMDMRESESVIQDGPLWFSTGKRAKPQEEEYTAFIVNKKDVITMVVMTVVYLAVALINLGSFDVPQTEWASSSNKDGFLIDLESEQQVSRITFYSGLGEGTYKVWYMDSEGAYQSLENLEVDDFYKWHAYEVSQKTSGFKIRADKSGVMLKEIAVFTDLEDKALPIQIRNLDGTQAEGELLNLVDEQDIAQYRERDLMTSTYFDEIYHPRTAYEHLNRIKPYEWTHPPLGKILIAVGIGTFGMNTFGWRIIGTLVGALMIPIMYLFGKKLFKKSFYGFCAAFLMMFDLMHFAQTRLATIDSYTTFFVMLMYYFMADYYLQKSYQKGFYSSLVPLFLSGLFFGLGAATKWSAIYGALGLAVIFFTAKYKEYGDYKTAKIQAVSDDSGNSPAWLKKFIPDYMWKTMVYCVLFFIIIPGAIYLLSYIPYLLVPGMKFSDIIDYQGSMYRYHSRLESTHDFQSQWWTWPLMIRPIWYYQGRDLPAGMASTIASFGNPAVWWAAIPAFFIAVRAAWKGSKSMFIVVIAVITQMLPWMLISRSSFIYHFFPMVPFMMLAVVYVIKQWIEKGRSRKVVYGYLGLVLALFILFYPAVSGLIVPETYIRFLRWLPSWYF
;
A
#
# COMPACT_ATOMS: atom_id res chain seq x y z
N MET A 1 -6.85 -6.88 -9.38
CA MET A 1 -5.45 -7.39 -9.33
C MET A 1 -4.71 -7.19 -8.00
N LYS A 2 -4.65 -5.98 -7.41
CA LYS A 2 -3.97 -5.73 -6.13
C LYS A 2 -4.46 -6.64 -4.98
N ILE A 3 -5.76 -6.87 -4.85
CA ILE A 3 -6.36 -7.77 -3.86
C ILE A 3 -5.87 -9.22 -4.03
N ILE A 4 -5.75 -9.70 -5.26
CA ILE A 4 -5.28 -11.05 -5.57
C ILE A 4 -3.79 -11.17 -5.27
N ALA A 5 -2.99 -10.15 -5.58
CA ALA A 5 -1.60 -10.06 -5.15
C ALA A 5 -1.47 -10.22 -3.64
N ILE A 6 -2.25 -9.45 -2.88
CA ILE A 6 -2.25 -9.43 -1.42
C ILE A 6 -2.71 -10.77 -0.85
N ILE A 7 -3.77 -11.37 -1.38
CA ILE A 7 -4.28 -12.69 -0.95
C ILE A 7 -3.28 -13.78 -1.29
N SER A 8 -2.70 -13.80 -2.48
CA SER A 8 -1.67 -14.77 -2.86
C SER A 8 -0.43 -14.61 -1.97
N TYR A 9 0.01 -13.39 -1.66
CA TYR A 9 1.11 -13.15 -0.71
C TYR A 9 0.76 -13.52 0.71
N LEU A 10 -0.47 -13.26 1.17
CA LEU A 10 -0.93 -13.67 2.50
C LEU A 10 -0.98 -15.18 2.61
N ILE A 11 -1.48 -15.91 1.60
CA ILE A 11 -1.49 -17.37 1.59
C ILE A 11 -0.06 -17.92 1.52
N PHE A 12 0.78 -17.35 0.66
CA PHE A 12 2.19 -17.70 0.55
C PHE A 12 2.96 -17.46 1.84
N PHE A 13 2.74 -16.29 2.47
CA PHE A 13 3.37 -15.90 3.72
C PHE A 13 2.84 -16.74 4.87
N MET A 14 1.52 -16.95 5.00
CA MET A 14 0.92 -17.87 5.97
C MET A 14 1.44 -19.31 5.78
N GLY A 15 1.65 -19.74 4.54
CA GLY A 15 2.31 -21.00 4.20
C GLY A 15 3.75 -21.03 4.70
N ALA A 16 4.59 -20.06 4.33
CA ALA A 16 5.99 -19.97 4.74
C ALA A 16 6.17 -19.79 6.27
N VAL A 17 5.29 -19.04 6.91
CA VAL A 17 5.17 -18.84 8.37
C VAL A 17 4.73 -20.14 9.04
N GLY A 18 3.74 -20.84 8.47
CA GLY A 18 3.31 -22.16 8.93
C GLY A 18 4.43 -23.19 8.82
N ILE A 19 5.22 -23.13 7.76
CA ILE A 19 6.40 -23.99 7.52
C ILE A 19 7.50 -23.73 8.55
N TYR A 20 7.85 -22.47 8.75
CA TYR A 20 8.81 -22.04 9.77
C TYR A 20 8.35 -22.39 11.19
N TYR A 21 7.04 -22.47 11.43
CA TYR A 21 6.47 -22.82 12.73
C TYR A 21 6.37 -24.34 12.95
N LEU A 22 6.07 -25.11 11.91
CA LEU A 22 6.08 -26.58 11.93
C LEU A 22 7.51 -27.13 12.13
N ASP A 23 8.53 -26.41 11.64
CA ASP A 23 9.96 -26.68 11.90
C ASP A 23 10.36 -26.42 13.37
N ARG A 24 9.67 -25.49 14.07
CA ARG A 24 10.03 -25.08 15.45
C ARG A 24 9.13 -25.64 16.55
N LYS A 25 7.92 -26.10 16.25
CA LYS A 25 7.14 -26.93 17.18
C LYS A 25 7.62 -28.37 17.05
N LYS A 26 8.39 -28.84 18.04
CA LYS A 26 8.70 -30.26 18.30
C LYS A 26 7.44 -31.10 18.64
N SER A 27 6.34 -30.95 17.91
CA SER A 27 5.10 -31.64 18.21
C SER A 27 4.20 -31.72 16.97
N VAL A 28 4.38 -32.77 16.17
CA VAL A 28 3.37 -33.82 15.97
C VAL A 28 4.14 -35.07 15.58
N ALA A 29 4.58 -35.85 16.56
CA ALA A 29 4.93 -37.24 16.30
C ALA A 29 3.62 -38.01 16.11
N GLY A 30 3.46 -38.68 14.98
CA GLY A 30 2.48 -39.78 14.86
C GLY A 30 1.22 -39.52 14.04
N THR A 31 0.95 -38.33 13.48
CA THR A 31 -0.01 -38.31 12.36
C THR A 31 0.70 -38.89 11.15
N LYS A 32 0.38 -40.15 10.81
CA LYS A 32 0.39 -40.57 9.40
C LYS A 32 -0.38 -39.47 8.67
N ILE A 33 0.34 -38.57 8.01
CA ILE A 33 -0.26 -37.56 7.16
C ILE A 33 -1.22 -38.33 6.26
N ALA A 34 -2.51 -37.99 6.33
CA ALA A 34 -3.53 -38.65 5.54
C ALA A 34 -3.00 -38.72 4.10
N PRO A 35 -2.93 -39.91 3.47
CA PRO A 35 -2.44 -40.08 2.10
C PRO A 35 -3.05 -39.07 1.10
N ASP A 36 -4.21 -38.51 1.46
CA ASP A 36 -5.04 -37.59 0.70
C ASP A 36 -4.76 -36.10 0.89
N ALA A 37 -3.89 -35.67 1.82
CA ALA A 37 -3.69 -34.23 2.06
C ALA A 37 -3.14 -33.47 0.84
N ILE A 38 -2.32 -34.12 0.00
CA ILE A 38 -1.89 -33.54 -1.28
C ILE A 38 -3.05 -33.37 -2.27
N ARG A 39 -4.07 -34.24 -2.23
CA ARG A 39 -5.25 -34.13 -3.11
C ARG A 39 -6.02 -32.85 -2.80
N TRP A 40 -6.18 -32.53 -1.52
CA TRP A 40 -6.82 -31.28 -1.09
C TRP A 40 -6.02 -30.04 -1.49
N VAL A 41 -4.69 -30.05 -1.33
CA VAL A 41 -3.85 -28.93 -1.78
C VAL A 41 -4.01 -28.66 -3.29
N LEU A 42 -3.97 -29.72 -4.10
CA LEU A 42 -4.13 -29.59 -5.55
C LEU A 42 -5.56 -29.19 -5.93
N LEU A 43 -6.59 -29.75 -5.29
CA LEU A 43 -7.99 -29.42 -5.56
C LEU A 43 -8.31 -27.97 -5.17
N THR A 44 -7.91 -27.52 -3.98
CA THR A 44 -8.06 -26.12 -3.57
C THR A 44 -7.29 -25.19 -4.49
N GLY A 45 -6.06 -25.56 -4.87
CA GLY A 45 -5.25 -24.82 -5.84
C GLY A 45 -5.92 -24.70 -7.21
N LEU A 46 -6.59 -25.76 -7.68
CA LEU A 46 -7.35 -25.77 -8.93
C LEU A 46 -8.60 -24.88 -8.85
N ILE A 47 -9.40 -25.03 -7.79
CA ILE A 47 -10.63 -24.24 -7.61
C ILE A 47 -10.32 -22.75 -7.58
N ILE A 48 -9.30 -22.33 -6.81
CA ILE A 48 -8.88 -20.92 -6.78
C ILE A 48 -8.46 -20.45 -8.16
N ARG A 49 -7.71 -21.26 -8.91
CA ARG A 49 -7.26 -20.88 -10.26
C ARG A 49 -8.40 -20.78 -11.26
N ILE A 50 -9.39 -21.68 -11.23
CA ILE A 50 -10.57 -21.58 -12.09
C ILE A 50 -11.33 -20.28 -11.81
N ILE A 51 -11.58 -19.98 -10.53
CA ILE A 51 -12.25 -18.74 -10.12
C ILE A 51 -11.47 -17.53 -10.64
N LEU A 52 -10.15 -17.47 -10.39
CA LEU A 52 -9.32 -16.34 -10.81
C LEU A 52 -9.22 -16.23 -12.34
N ALA A 53 -9.11 -17.34 -13.06
CA ALA A 53 -8.99 -17.33 -14.51
C ALA A 53 -10.24 -16.75 -15.20
N MET A 54 -11.42 -16.94 -14.60
CA MET A 54 -12.71 -16.47 -15.13
C MET A 54 -13.12 -15.07 -14.63
N THR A 55 -12.64 -14.64 -13.47
CA THR A 55 -13.09 -13.39 -12.82
C THR A 55 -12.10 -12.23 -12.96
N VAL A 56 -10.89 -12.51 -13.42
CA VAL A 56 -9.81 -11.53 -13.46
C VAL A 56 -9.39 -11.30 -14.89
N GLU A 57 -9.35 -10.03 -15.26
CA GLU A 57 -8.86 -9.59 -16.55
C GLU A 57 -7.41 -10.03 -16.79
N SER A 58 -7.16 -10.54 -17.98
CA SER A 58 -5.89 -11.11 -18.42
C SER A 58 -5.10 -10.13 -19.29
N PHE A 59 -3.88 -10.52 -19.67
CA PHE A 59 -3.12 -9.79 -20.67
C PHE A 59 -3.77 -9.97 -22.05
N SER A 60 -4.55 -8.99 -22.49
CA SER A 60 -5.43 -9.07 -23.65
C SER A 60 -4.69 -9.46 -24.93
N THR A 61 -3.49 -8.90 -25.17
CA THR A 61 -2.69 -9.19 -26.37
C THR A 61 -2.36 -10.69 -26.50
N ASP A 62 -1.85 -11.31 -25.44
CA ASP A 62 -1.44 -12.73 -25.47
C ASP A 62 -2.67 -13.65 -25.58
N ILE A 63 -3.74 -13.36 -24.83
CA ILE A 63 -4.96 -14.17 -24.86
C ILE A 63 -5.66 -14.08 -26.22
N ASN A 64 -5.71 -12.90 -26.83
CA ASN A 64 -6.28 -12.71 -28.15
C ASN A 64 -5.47 -13.46 -29.22
N LEU A 65 -4.14 -13.45 -29.14
CA LEU A 65 -3.28 -14.26 -30.02
C LEU A 65 -3.54 -15.75 -29.83
N PHE A 66 -3.58 -16.26 -28.60
CA PHE A 66 -3.86 -17.67 -28.35
C PHE A 66 -5.25 -18.09 -28.83
N GLN A 67 -6.27 -17.24 -28.65
CA GLN A 67 -7.63 -17.48 -29.15
C GLN A 67 -7.66 -17.50 -30.68
N PHE A 68 -6.99 -16.55 -31.32
CA PHE A 68 -6.88 -16.49 -32.78
C PHE A 68 -6.17 -17.73 -33.33
N TRP A 69 -5.03 -18.10 -32.75
CA TRP A 69 -4.29 -19.29 -33.15
C TRP A 69 -5.07 -20.59 -32.88
N SER A 70 -5.85 -20.69 -31.80
CA SER A 70 -6.69 -21.88 -31.56
C SER A 70 -7.80 -22.03 -32.59
N GLN A 71 -8.43 -20.93 -33.01
CA GLN A 71 -9.44 -20.95 -34.08
C GLN A 71 -8.82 -21.36 -35.42
N ARG A 72 -7.72 -20.72 -35.83
CA ARG A 72 -7.00 -21.05 -37.07
C ARG A 72 -6.48 -22.48 -37.07
N ALA A 73 -5.93 -22.95 -35.94
CA ALA A 73 -5.51 -24.34 -35.79
C ALA A 73 -6.70 -25.30 -36.01
N ALA A 74 -7.87 -24.99 -35.43
CA ALA A 74 -9.07 -25.82 -35.57
C ALA A 74 -9.62 -25.86 -37.01
N GLU A 75 -9.44 -24.80 -37.79
CA GLU A 75 -9.77 -24.77 -39.22
C GLU A 75 -8.78 -25.62 -40.05
N GLY A 76 -7.47 -25.52 -39.76
CA GLY A 76 -6.45 -26.23 -40.51
C GLY A 76 -5.06 -26.22 -39.86
N LEU A 77 -4.84 -27.12 -38.90
CA LEU A 77 -3.60 -27.19 -38.11
C LEU A 77 -2.32 -27.23 -38.95
N PHE A 78 -2.25 -28.09 -39.97
CA PHE A 78 -1.00 -28.29 -40.73
C PHE A 78 -0.66 -27.14 -41.70
N LYS A 79 -1.59 -26.21 -41.94
CA LYS A 79 -1.39 -25.03 -42.80
C LYS A 79 -1.33 -23.71 -42.02
N ILE A 80 -1.27 -23.79 -40.70
CA ILE A 80 -1.36 -22.61 -39.82
C ILE A 80 -0.19 -21.61 -40.03
N TYR A 81 0.93 -22.03 -40.61
CA TYR A 81 2.07 -21.14 -40.86
C TYR A 81 2.06 -20.46 -42.24
N GLN A 82 1.07 -20.75 -43.10
CA GLN A 82 0.97 -20.17 -44.44
C GLN A 82 0.22 -18.82 -44.50
N GLY A 83 -0.30 -18.34 -43.36
CA GLY A 83 -1.11 -17.11 -43.32
C GLY A 83 -0.30 -15.84 -43.08
N ASP A 84 -0.82 -14.71 -43.55
CA ASP A 84 -0.24 -13.38 -43.31
C ASP A 84 -0.67 -12.83 -41.93
N TYR A 85 -0.18 -13.47 -40.88
CA TYR A 85 -0.42 -13.08 -39.48
C TYR A 85 0.75 -13.47 -38.57
N PHE A 86 0.82 -12.81 -37.42
CA PHE A 86 1.88 -13.07 -36.45
C PHE A 86 1.70 -14.45 -35.79
N LEU A 87 2.73 -15.30 -35.88
CA LEU A 87 2.82 -16.61 -35.22
C LEU A 87 4.29 -16.96 -34.93
N ASP A 88 4.69 -16.84 -33.66
CA ASP A 88 6.09 -17.01 -33.22
C ASP A 88 6.31 -18.28 -32.37
N TYR A 89 5.28 -19.12 -32.19
CA TYR A 89 5.33 -20.35 -31.41
C TYR A 89 5.71 -21.56 -32.26
N PRO A 90 6.62 -22.44 -31.78
CA PRO A 90 6.86 -23.71 -32.43
C PRO A 90 5.71 -24.73 -32.24
N PRO A 91 5.70 -25.83 -33.01
CA PRO A 91 4.49 -26.65 -33.19
C PRO A 91 3.88 -27.32 -31.95
N SER A 92 4.65 -27.63 -30.90
CA SER A 92 4.13 -28.43 -29.78
C SER A 92 2.94 -27.77 -29.09
N TYR A 93 2.97 -26.45 -28.90
CA TYR A 93 1.86 -25.75 -28.24
C TYR A 93 0.66 -25.56 -29.19
N LEU A 94 0.88 -25.57 -30.50
CA LEU A 94 -0.21 -25.46 -31.49
C LEU A 94 -1.12 -26.69 -31.50
N TYR A 95 -0.59 -27.88 -31.19
CA TYR A 95 -1.43 -29.06 -30.96
C TYR A 95 -2.38 -28.88 -29.77
N VAL A 96 -1.94 -28.17 -28.72
CA VAL A 96 -2.79 -27.86 -27.57
C VAL A 96 -3.89 -26.86 -27.96
N LEU A 97 -3.51 -25.79 -28.66
CA LEU A 97 -4.45 -24.79 -29.17
C LEU A 97 -5.45 -25.38 -30.19
N PHE A 98 -5.03 -26.34 -31.02
CA PHE A 98 -5.90 -27.09 -31.91
C PHE A 98 -7.02 -27.80 -31.15
N ILE A 99 -6.67 -28.55 -30.10
CA ILE A 99 -7.65 -29.27 -29.28
C ILE A 99 -8.60 -28.28 -28.62
N ILE A 100 -8.08 -27.18 -28.07
CA ILE A 100 -8.90 -26.14 -27.45
C ILE A 100 -9.86 -25.51 -28.48
N GLY A 101 -9.38 -25.18 -29.67
CA GLY A 101 -10.21 -24.62 -30.74
C GLY A 101 -11.30 -25.58 -31.22
N LYS A 102 -11.03 -26.88 -31.30
CA LYS A 102 -12.05 -27.91 -31.61
C LYS A 102 -13.10 -28.01 -30.50
N ILE A 103 -12.70 -27.97 -29.24
CA ILE A 103 -13.63 -27.97 -28.10
C ILE A 103 -14.48 -26.69 -28.09
N ALA A 104 -13.86 -25.53 -28.31
CA ALA A 104 -14.55 -24.24 -28.37
C ALA A 104 -15.58 -24.23 -29.51
N GLY A 105 -15.20 -24.70 -30.71
CA GLY A 105 -16.11 -24.83 -31.85
C GLY A 105 -17.28 -25.78 -31.58
N PHE A 106 -17.02 -26.92 -30.91
CA PHE A 106 -18.08 -27.86 -30.51
C PHE A 106 -19.07 -27.24 -29.51
N LEU A 107 -18.59 -26.40 -28.59
CA LEU A 107 -19.40 -25.71 -27.59
C LEU A 107 -20.04 -24.41 -28.11
N GLY A 108 -19.81 -24.04 -29.37
CA GLY A 108 -20.32 -22.79 -29.96
C GLY A 108 -19.69 -21.52 -29.39
N LEU A 109 -18.46 -21.59 -28.85
CA LEU A 109 -17.74 -20.44 -28.31
C LEU A 109 -17.04 -19.68 -29.44
N THR A 110 -17.30 -18.38 -29.53
CA THR A 110 -16.88 -17.53 -30.67
C THR A 110 -15.75 -16.57 -30.33
N GLY A 111 -15.52 -16.27 -29.05
CA GLY A 111 -14.39 -15.47 -28.57
C GLY A 111 -14.74 -14.54 -27.40
N GLY A 112 -13.80 -14.38 -26.47
CA GLY A 112 -13.94 -13.47 -25.32
C GLY A 112 -14.83 -13.98 -24.19
N GLU A 113 -15.55 -15.09 -24.36
CA GLU A 113 -16.36 -15.67 -23.30
C GLU A 113 -15.47 -16.21 -22.15
N PRO A 114 -15.86 -16.05 -20.87
CA PRO A 114 -15.05 -16.51 -19.73
C PRO A 114 -14.67 -17.99 -19.79
N LEU A 115 -15.54 -18.83 -20.36
CA LEU A 115 -15.27 -20.26 -20.54
C LEU A 115 -14.17 -20.50 -21.58
N TYR A 116 -14.14 -19.76 -22.69
CA TYR A 116 -13.09 -19.89 -23.70
C TYR A 116 -11.75 -19.41 -23.13
N ILE A 117 -11.74 -18.26 -22.43
CA ILE A 117 -10.55 -17.76 -21.73
C ILE A 117 -10.04 -18.79 -20.71
N LEU A 118 -10.93 -19.44 -19.95
CA LEU A 118 -10.56 -20.53 -19.05
C LEU A 118 -9.89 -21.67 -19.83
N LEU A 119 -10.50 -22.16 -20.92
CA LEU A 119 -9.94 -23.24 -21.74
C LEU A 119 -8.52 -22.92 -22.24
N LEU A 120 -8.25 -21.67 -22.64
CA LEU A 120 -6.92 -21.22 -23.07
C LEU A 120 -5.89 -21.23 -21.93
N LYS A 121 -6.32 -20.92 -20.70
CA LYS A 121 -5.45 -20.88 -19.51
C LYS A 121 -5.27 -22.25 -18.84
N MET A 122 -6.18 -23.20 -19.07
CA MET A 122 -6.20 -24.51 -18.43
C MET A 122 -4.91 -25.32 -18.61
N PRO A 123 -4.24 -25.37 -19.79
CA PRO A 123 -2.99 -26.10 -19.93
C PRO A 123 -1.90 -25.66 -18.94
N SER A 124 -1.72 -24.35 -18.77
CA SER A 124 -0.75 -23.78 -17.83
C SER A 124 -1.14 -24.02 -16.37
N ILE A 125 -2.44 -23.91 -16.05
CA ILE A 125 -2.97 -24.22 -14.71
C ILE A 125 -2.71 -25.68 -14.34
N LEU A 126 -2.97 -26.62 -15.25
CA LEU A 126 -2.72 -28.04 -15.02
C LEU A 126 -1.22 -28.32 -14.91
N ALA A 127 -0.38 -27.66 -15.71
CA ALA A 127 1.06 -27.80 -15.65
C ALA A 127 1.64 -27.37 -14.29
N ASP A 128 1.11 -26.32 -13.67
CA ASP A 128 1.48 -25.94 -12.29
C ASP A 128 1.17 -27.04 -11.28
N LEU A 129 -0.04 -27.63 -11.37
CA LEU A 129 -0.48 -28.69 -10.46
C LEU A 129 0.33 -29.96 -10.63
N ILE A 130 0.65 -30.33 -11.87
CA ILE A 130 1.52 -31.46 -12.20
C ILE A 130 2.92 -31.19 -11.64
N THR A 131 3.49 -30.00 -11.88
CA THR A 131 4.81 -29.63 -11.36
C THR A 131 4.84 -29.67 -9.82
N ALA A 132 3.81 -29.14 -9.16
CA ALA A 132 3.67 -29.21 -7.70
C ALA A 132 3.60 -30.64 -7.17
N TYR A 133 2.92 -31.54 -7.89
CA TYR A 133 2.86 -32.97 -7.55
C TYR A 133 4.20 -33.68 -7.79
N LEU A 134 4.93 -33.32 -8.84
CA LEU A 134 6.28 -33.82 -9.08
C LEU A 134 7.25 -33.38 -7.96
N LEU A 135 7.15 -32.12 -7.52
CA LEU A 135 7.88 -31.61 -6.36
C LEU A 135 7.50 -32.34 -5.06
N TYR A 136 6.19 -32.58 -4.82
CA TYR A 136 5.70 -33.40 -3.70
C TYR A 136 6.36 -34.78 -3.70
N ARG A 137 6.36 -35.46 -4.86
CA ARG A 137 6.89 -36.81 -5.02
C ARG A 137 8.39 -36.87 -4.74
N LEU A 138 9.14 -35.86 -5.17
CA LEU A 138 10.56 -35.74 -4.85
C LEU A 138 10.77 -35.46 -3.36
N ALA A 139 10.02 -34.50 -2.81
CA ALA A 139 10.10 -34.12 -1.41
C ALA A 139 9.74 -35.28 -0.47
N LYS A 140 8.72 -36.08 -0.79
CA LYS A 140 8.33 -37.28 -0.03
C LYS A 140 9.46 -38.31 0.11
N LYS A 141 10.40 -38.34 -0.85
CA LYS A 141 11.58 -39.23 -0.80
C LYS A 141 12.76 -38.66 -0.01
N LYS A 142 12.79 -37.35 0.27
CA LYS A 142 13.99 -36.63 0.73
C LYS A 142 13.79 -35.82 2.01
N LEU A 143 12.56 -35.36 2.26
CA LEU A 143 12.18 -34.54 3.40
C LEU A 143 11.24 -35.33 4.33
N PRO A 144 11.39 -35.20 5.65
CA PRO A 144 10.54 -35.88 6.61
C PRO A 144 9.23 -35.13 6.88
N GLY A 145 8.27 -35.79 7.52
CA GLY A 145 7.05 -35.21 8.05
C GLY A 145 6.22 -34.45 7.02
N ILE A 146 5.84 -33.23 7.39
CA ILE A 146 4.90 -32.36 6.66
C ILE A 146 5.56 -31.61 5.48
N TRP A 147 6.90 -31.58 5.43
CA TRP A 147 7.67 -30.87 4.41
C TRP A 147 7.30 -31.16 2.95
N PRO A 148 6.97 -32.40 2.54
CA PRO A 148 6.54 -32.67 1.18
C PRO A 148 5.29 -31.89 0.76
N ILE A 149 4.30 -31.80 1.66
CA ILE A 149 3.08 -31.04 1.42
C ILE A 149 3.39 -29.55 1.36
N LEU A 150 4.25 -29.08 2.26
CA LEU A 150 4.63 -27.68 2.36
C LEU A 150 5.34 -27.15 1.11
N VAL A 151 6.21 -27.96 0.49
CA VAL A 151 6.84 -27.59 -0.78
C VAL A 151 5.78 -27.42 -1.89
N SER A 152 4.78 -28.30 -1.94
CA SER A 152 3.67 -28.15 -2.88
C SER A 152 2.81 -26.93 -2.59
N ILE A 153 2.52 -26.64 -1.32
CA ILE A 153 1.79 -25.42 -0.92
C ILE A 153 2.55 -24.16 -1.37
N ILE A 154 3.86 -24.10 -1.10
CA ILE A 154 4.70 -22.97 -1.50
C ILE A 154 4.65 -22.76 -3.02
N TYR A 155 4.61 -23.82 -3.82
CA TYR A 155 4.55 -23.71 -5.30
C TYR A 155 3.15 -23.39 -5.81
N VAL A 156 2.12 -24.14 -5.37
CA VAL A 156 0.72 -23.98 -5.81
C VAL A 156 0.18 -22.61 -5.44
N PHE A 157 0.51 -22.07 -4.28
CA PHE A 157 0.01 -20.76 -3.84
C PHE A 157 1.04 -19.64 -4.03
N ASN A 158 2.11 -19.87 -4.80
CA ASN A 158 3.07 -18.84 -5.11
C ASN A 158 2.42 -17.73 -5.97
N PRO A 159 2.49 -16.44 -5.57
CA PRO A 159 1.95 -15.33 -6.34
C PRO A 159 2.52 -15.24 -7.75
N ALA A 160 3.82 -15.48 -7.92
CA ALA A 160 4.49 -15.46 -9.22
C ALA A 160 4.02 -16.59 -10.15
N VAL A 161 3.62 -17.74 -9.58
CA VAL A 161 3.04 -18.85 -10.35
C VAL A 161 1.61 -18.53 -10.76
N ILE A 162 0.79 -18.07 -9.82
CA ILE A 162 -0.62 -17.70 -10.09
C ILE A 162 -0.70 -16.57 -11.12
N ILE A 163 0.11 -15.51 -10.99
CA ILE A 163 0.03 -14.40 -11.92
C ILE A 163 0.42 -14.82 -13.34
N ASN A 164 1.44 -15.66 -13.50
CA ASN A 164 1.92 -16.06 -14.82
C ASN A 164 0.95 -17.01 -15.54
N SER A 165 0.53 -18.10 -14.88
CA SER A 165 -0.30 -19.11 -15.53
C SER A 165 -1.79 -18.78 -15.55
N THR A 166 -2.30 -18.20 -14.46
CA THR A 166 -3.75 -18.14 -14.20
C THR A 166 -4.31 -16.76 -14.52
N ILE A 167 -3.64 -15.69 -14.08
CA ILE A 167 -4.10 -14.33 -14.33
C ILE A 167 -3.72 -13.92 -15.75
N TRP A 168 -2.42 -13.97 -16.06
CA TRP A 168 -1.90 -13.63 -17.38
C TRP A 168 -2.34 -14.64 -18.44
N GLY A 169 -2.18 -15.94 -18.18
CA GLY A 169 -2.50 -17.01 -19.13
C GLY A 169 -1.32 -17.47 -19.97
N GLN A 170 -0.09 -17.23 -19.52
CA GLN A 170 1.12 -17.52 -20.26
C GLN A 170 1.58 -18.98 -20.04
N VAL A 171 2.40 -19.51 -20.95
CA VAL A 171 2.70 -20.95 -21.03
C VAL A 171 4.04 -21.37 -20.41
N ASP A 172 4.71 -20.48 -19.67
CA ASP A 172 6.01 -20.84 -19.05
C ASP A 172 5.85 -21.94 -18.00
N SER A 173 4.69 -22.02 -17.33
CA SER A 173 4.33 -23.16 -16.48
C SER A 173 4.29 -24.49 -17.24
N PHE A 174 3.77 -24.47 -18.47
CA PHE A 174 3.75 -25.63 -19.35
C PHE A 174 5.17 -26.06 -19.73
N LEU A 175 6.04 -25.10 -20.07
CA LEU A 175 7.46 -25.34 -20.34
C LEU A 175 8.20 -25.94 -19.13
N VAL A 176 8.01 -25.35 -17.93
CA VAL A 176 8.64 -25.80 -16.68
C VAL A 176 8.21 -27.23 -16.30
N MET A 177 6.97 -27.62 -16.57
CA MET A 177 6.52 -29.00 -16.34
C MET A 177 7.34 -30.00 -17.18
N PHE A 178 7.63 -29.69 -18.45
CA PHE A 178 8.45 -30.55 -19.30
C PHE A 178 9.93 -30.56 -18.89
N PHE A 179 10.47 -29.44 -18.41
CA PHE A 179 11.79 -29.44 -17.75
C PHE A 179 11.81 -30.36 -16.54
N ALA A 180 10.78 -30.30 -15.68
CA ALA A 180 10.68 -31.16 -14.51
C ALA A 180 10.64 -32.65 -14.89
N LEU A 181 9.81 -33.01 -15.88
CA LEU A 181 9.71 -34.38 -16.39
C LEU A 181 11.04 -34.89 -16.96
N GLY A 182 11.71 -34.09 -17.80
CA GLY A 182 13.00 -34.45 -18.40
C GLY A 182 14.11 -34.63 -17.37
N LEU A 183 14.25 -33.67 -16.45
CA LEU A 183 15.27 -33.72 -15.40
C LEU A 183 15.04 -34.88 -14.42
N PHE A 184 13.78 -35.21 -14.10
CA PHE A 184 13.46 -36.34 -13.22
C PHE A 184 13.61 -37.69 -13.94
N LEU A 185 13.35 -37.78 -15.24
CA LEU A 185 13.63 -38.98 -16.03
C LEU A 185 15.13 -39.28 -16.11
N MET A 186 16.00 -38.26 -16.15
CA MET A 186 17.45 -38.47 -16.07
C MET A 186 17.90 -39.15 -14.77
N GLU A 187 17.12 -39.05 -13.70
CA GLU A 187 17.38 -39.72 -12.41
C GLU A 187 16.66 -41.08 -12.30
N SER A 188 15.91 -41.48 -13.33
CA SER A 188 15.20 -42.75 -13.37
C SER A 188 16.12 -43.90 -13.81
N ARG A 189 15.58 -45.13 -13.82
CA ARG A 189 16.27 -46.31 -14.37
C ARG A 189 16.48 -46.24 -15.90
N LYS A 190 15.79 -45.33 -16.59
CA LYS A 190 15.83 -45.15 -18.06
C LYS A 190 16.12 -43.68 -18.40
N PRO A 191 17.33 -43.17 -18.10
CA PRO A 191 17.69 -41.76 -18.33
C PRO A 191 17.64 -41.35 -19.80
N GLU A 192 17.74 -42.31 -20.72
CA GLU A 192 17.59 -42.10 -22.16
C GLU A 192 16.24 -41.48 -22.53
N LEU A 193 15.18 -41.77 -21.78
CA LEU A 193 13.84 -41.23 -22.04
C LEU A 193 13.72 -39.73 -21.71
N ALA A 194 14.71 -39.11 -21.07
CA ALA A 194 14.69 -37.68 -20.82
C ALA A 194 14.64 -36.85 -22.12
N GLY A 195 15.12 -37.39 -23.24
CA GLY A 195 15.10 -36.73 -24.53
C GLY A 195 13.69 -36.36 -25.01
N LEU A 196 12.67 -37.16 -24.68
CA LEU A 196 11.29 -36.93 -25.13
C LEU A 196 10.71 -35.61 -24.59
N PRO A 197 10.53 -35.42 -23.26
CA PRO A 197 9.96 -34.18 -22.73
C PRO A 197 10.85 -32.95 -23.00
N LEU A 198 12.16 -33.11 -23.11
CA LEU A 198 13.07 -31.99 -23.41
C LEU A 198 12.93 -31.51 -24.87
N ALA A 199 12.75 -32.42 -25.82
CA ALA A 199 12.44 -32.06 -27.20
C ALA A 199 11.10 -31.33 -27.30
N ILE A 200 10.08 -31.81 -26.57
CA ILE A 200 8.78 -31.12 -26.46
C ILE A 200 8.97 -29.71 -25.89
N ALA A 201 9.77 -29.55 -24.83
CA ALA A 201 10.07 -28.24 -24.23
C ALA A 201 10.70 -27.25 -25.22
N VAL A 202 11.69 -27.70 -26.01
CA VAL A 202 12.28 -26.89 -27.09
C VAL A 202 11.18 -26.47 -28.07
N LEU A 203 10.34 -27.39 -28.50
CA LEU A 203 9.26 -27.14 -29.45
C LEU A 203 8.00 -26.46 -28.86
N ILE A 204 8.00 -26.11 -27.58
CA ILE A 204 6.99 -25.24 -26.97
C ILE A 204 7.41 -23.77 -27.11
N LYS A 205 8.67 -23.46 -26.81
CA LYS A 205 9.24 -22.11 -26.83
C LYS A 205 10.76 -22.17 -27.04
N PRO A 206 11.36 -21.16 -27.72
CA PRO A 206 12.82 -21.06 -27.85
C PRO A 206 13.59 -21.09 -26.52
N GLN A 207 12.98 -20.64 -25.42
CA GLN A 207 13.55 -20.76 -24.07
C GLN A 207 13.90 -22.20 -23.67
N GLY A 208 13.26 -23.21 -24.28
CA GLY A 208 13.61 -24.62 -24.11
C GLY A 208 15.06 -24.92 -24.46
N LEU A 209 15.70 -24.15 -25.35
CA LEU A 209 17.11 -24.34 -25.72
C LEU A 209 18.07 -24.06 -24.56
N ILE A 210 17.68 -23.21 -23.60
CA ILE A 210 18.49 -22.81 -22.45
C ILE A 210 18.85 -24.03 -21.57
N ILE A 211 18.01 -25.07 -21.54
CA ILE A 211 18.27 -26.26 -20.73
C ILE A 211 19.32 -27.20 -21.36
N LEU A 212 19.50 -27.18 -22.69
CA LEU A 212 20.27 -28.19 -23.43
C LEU A 212 21.74 -28.28 -22.98
N PRO A 213 22.48 -27.19 -22.74
CA PRO A 213 23.85 -27.27 -22.22
C PRO A 213 23.93 -28.07 -20.91
N ILE A 214 22.96 -27.91 -20.01
CA ILE A 214 22.94 -28.61 -18.71
C ILE A 214 22.75 -30.12 -18.91
N ILE A 215 21.87 -30.50 -19.83
CA ILE A 215 21.61 -31.91 -20.17
C ILE A 215 22.86 -32.53 -20.79
N LEU A 216 23.51 -31.82 -21.71
CA LEU A 216 24.76 -32.26 -22.32
C LEU A 216 25.86 -32.45 -21.27
N PHE A 217 26.06 -31.47 -20.38
CA PHE A 217 27.08 -31.55 -19.33
C PHE A 217 26.82 -32.74 -18.39
N GLU A 218 25.57 -32.96 -17.99
CA GLU A 218 25.18 -34.08 -17.14
C GLU A 218 25.42 -35.44 -17.83
N LEU A 219 25.10 -35.56 -19.12
CA LEU A 219 25.31 -36.80 -19.89
C LEU A 219 26.81 -37.07 -20.14
N LEU A 220 27.59 -36.06 -20.47
CA LEU A 220 29.04 -36.17 -20.63
C LEU A 220 29.71 -36.60 -19.31
N LYS A 221 29.24 -36.05 -18.19
CA LYS A 221 29.77 -36.39 -16.85
C LYS A 221 29.49 -37.84 -16.45
N ARG A 222 28.44 -38.47 -16.99
CA ARG A 222 28.16 -39.91 -16.79
C ARG A 222 29.14 -40.83 -17.51
N LYS A 223 29.87 -40.34 -18.52
CA LYS A 223 30.80 -41.11 -19.36
C LYS A 223 30.16 -42.33 -20.04
N ASP A 224 28.84 -42.30 -20.26
CA ASP A 224 28.09 -43.34 -20.96
C ASP A 224 27.59 -42.81 -22.31
N TRP A 225 28.38 -43.08 -23.37
CA TRP A 225 28.04 -42.66 -24.73
C TRP A 225 26.79 -43.34 -25.28
N LYS A 226 26.43 -44.54 -24.79
CA LYS A 226 25.20 -45.22 -25.24
C LYS A 226 23.97 -44.49 -24.73
N ILE A 227 23.98 -44.08 -23.46
CA ILE A 227 22.88 -43.26 -22.89
C ILE A 227 22.81 -41.92 -23.62
N LEU A 228 23.95 -41.25 -23.84
CA LEU A 228 23.98 -39.98 -24.58
C LEU A 228 23.36 -40.12 -25.98
N LEU A 229 23.77 -41.11 -26.76
CA LEU A 229 23.25 -41.36 -28.10
C LEU A 229 21.76 -41.73 -28.08
N LYS A 230 21.31 -42.55 -27.12
CA LYS A 230 19.89 -42.88 -26.98
C LYS A 230 19.06 -41.66 -26.57
N THR A 231 19.52 -40.85 -25.62
CA THR A 231 18.82 -39.60 -25.24
C THR A 231 18.69 -38.66 -26.43
N ALA A 232 19.77 -38.50 -27.21
CA ALA A 232 19.76 -37.71 -28.44
C ALA A 232 18.79 -38.30 -29.47
N ALA A 233 18.82 -39.62 -29.69
CA ALA A 233 17.93 -40.30 -30.63
C ALA A 233 16.44 -40.16 -30.24
N TYR A 234 16.10 -40.32 -28.96
CA TYR A 234 14.73 -40.09 -28.50
C TYR A 234 14.31 -38.62 -28.64
N GLY A 235 15.20 -37.67 -28.35
CA GLY A 235 14.91 -36.25 -28.52
C GLY A 235 14.71 -35.85 -29.97
N ILE A 236 15.63 -36.24 -30.86
CA ILE A 236 15.55 -35.98 -32.30
C ILE A 236 14.34 -36.68 -32.90
N GLY A 237 14.11 -37.96 -32.57
CA GLY A 237 12.94 -38.70 -33.03
C GLY A 237 11.63 -38.03 -32.60
N THR A 238 11.53 -37.58 -31.35
CA THR A 238 10.37 -36.81 -30.86
C THR A 238 10.19 -35.51 -31.64
N ALA A 239 11.26 -34.76 -31.86
CA ALA A 239 11.20 -33.51 -32.62
C ALA A 239 10.75 -33.74 -34.07
N ILE A 240 11.29 -34.76 -34.74
CA ILE A 240 10.87 -35.14 -36.10
C ILE A 240 9.39 -35.48 -36.14
N VAL A 241 8.89 -36.32 -35.21
CA VAL A 241 7.46 -36.70 -35.19
C VAL A 241 6.55 -35.48 -35.05
N ILE A 242 6.92 -34.51 -34.22
CA ILE A 242 6.14 -33.28 -33.99
C ILE A 242 6.23 -32.32 -35.19
N ILE A 243 7.39 -32.19 -35.81
CA ILE A 243 7.64 -31.23 -36.90
C ILE A 243 7.17 -31.77 -38.25
N LEU A 244 7.25 -33.09 -38.47
CA LEU A 244 7.05 -33.72 -39.78
C LEU A 244 5.76 -33.30 -40.49
N PRO A 245 4.57 -33.26 -39.84
CA PRO A 245 3.34 -32.84 -40.51
C PRO A 245 3.39 -31.40 -41.06
N PHE A 246 4.13 -30.51 -40.39
CA PHE A 246 4.31 -29.12 -40.83
C PHE A 246 5.44 -29.01 -41.87
N ALA A 247 6.54 -29.74 -41.68
CA ALA A 247 7.66 -29.75 -42.62
C ALA A 247 7.29 -30.30 -44.01
N ILE A 248 6.29 -31.18 -44.11
CA ILE A 248 5.74 -31.63 -45.40
C ILE A 248 5.07 -30.47 -46.16
N VAL A 249 4.48 -29.52 -45.43
CA VAL A 249 3.72 -28.39 -45.98
C VAL A 249 4.61 -27.17 -46.22
N GLU A 250 5.43 -26.80 -45.22
CA GLU A 250 6.29 -25.61 -45.23
C GLU A 250 7.71 -25.86 -45.78
N GLY A 251 8.11 -27.13 -45.88
CA GLY A 251 9.46 -27.55 -46.21
C GLY A 251 10.32 -27.89 -44.98
N PRO A 252 11.38 -28.72 -45.14
CA PRO A 252 12.15 -29.25 -44.03
C PRO A 252 13.01 -28.20 -43.29
N ALA A 253 13.36 -27.10 -43.95
CA ALA A 253 14.18 -26.03 -43.37
C ALA A 253 13.37 -24.98 -42.61
N TRP A 254 12.04 -24.97 -42.76
CA TRP A 254 11.16 -23.91 -42.23
C TRP A 254 11.28 -23.73 -40.72
N ILE A 255 11.49 -24.83 -39.97
CA ILE A 255 11.64 -24.76 -38.52
C ILE A 255 12.85 -23.91 -38.11
N PHE A 256 13.95 -23.93 -38.88
CA PHE A 256 15.12 -23.11 -38.59
C PHE A 256 14.83 -21.64 -38.87
N SER A 257 14.13 -21.33 -39.96
CA SER A 257 13.69 -19.95 -40.24
C SER A 257 12.74 -19.43 -39.17
N LEU A 258 11.83 -20.26 -38.63
CA LEU A 258 10.94 -19.85 -37.53
C LEU A 258 11.75 -19.46 -36.29
N TYR A 259 12.72 -20.27 -35.86
CA TYR A 259 13.51 -19.92 -34.67
C TYR A 259 14.38 -18.69 -34.89
N LEU A 260 14.96 -18.52 -36.08
CA LEU A 260 15.76 -17.34 -36.41
C LEU A 260 14.90 -16.07 -36.50
N SER A 261 13.71 -16.15 -37.11
CA SER A 261 12.80 -15.00 -37.21
C SER A 261 12.20 -14.63 -35.86
N THR A 262 11.79 -15.60 -35.03
CA THR A 262 11.31 -15.35 -33.67
C THR A 262 12.40 -14.68 -32.82
N ALA A 263 13.66 -15.10 -32.96
CA ALA A 263 14.76 -14.45 -32.27
C ALA A 263 14.94 -12.99 -32.69
N ASP A 264 14.68 -12.64 -33.96
CA ASP A 264 14.81 -11.29 -34.53
C ASP A 264 13.57 -10.39 -34.39
N GLY A 265 12.45 -10.91 -33.89
CA GLY A 265 11.18 -10.18 -33.77
C GLY A 265 11.18 -9.03 -32.74
N TYR A 266 11.99 -9.12 -31.68
CA TYR A 266 12.02 -8.12 -30.60
C TYR A 266 13.43 -7.55 -30.41
N LYS A 267 13.79 -6.54 -31.20
CA LYS A 267 15.15 -5.92 -31.22
C LYS A 267 15.38 -4.92 -30.08
N TYR A 268 14.92 -5.26 -28.87
CA TYR A 268 15.12 -4.45 -27.67
C TYR A 268 16.19 -5.05 -26.76
N VAL A 269 16.95 -4.21 -26.07
CA VAL A 269 17.89 -4.65 -25.03
C VAL A 269 17.12 -5.38 -23.93
N SER A 270 16.08 -4.76 -23.39
CA SER A 270 15.13 -5.37 -22.47
C SER A 270 13.73 -4.91 -22.85
N LEU A 271 12.74 -5.81 -22.86
CA LEU A 271 11.34 -5.50 -23.09
C LEU A 271 10.58 -5.74 -21.79
N ASN A 272 10.65 -4.78 -20.88
CA ASN A 272 10.09 -4.84 -19.53
C ASN A 272 10.72 -5.86 -18.57
N ALA A 273 11.81 -6.55 -18.93
CA ALA A 273 12.52 -7.39 -17.96
C ALA A 273 13.27 -6.52 -16.94
N PHE A 274 13.00 -6.73 -15.65
CA PHE A 274 13.67 -6.01 -14.56
C PHE A 274 15.03 -6.65 -14.26
N ASN A 275 15.98 -6.41 -15.16
CA ASN A 275 17.31 -7.02 -15.21
C ASN A 275 18.44 -5.99 -15.16
N PHE A 276 19.69 -6.42 -15.39
CA PHE A 276 20.85 -5.53 -15.36
C PHE A 276 20.74 -4.38 -16.36
N PHE A 277 20.25 -4.66 -17.58
CA PHE A 277 20.11 -3.62 -18.60
C PHE A 277 19.05 -2.59 -18.25
N SER A 278 17.91 -3.02 -17.70
CA SER A 278 16.89 -2.10 -17.20
C SER A 278 17.38 -1.25 -16.03
N LEU A 279 18.22 -1.80 -15.15
CA LEU A 279 18.83 -1.04 -14.04
C LEU A 279 19.70 0.14 -14.53
N ILE A 280 20.36 -0.03 -15.68
CA ILE A 280 21.21 1.01 -16.28
C ILE A 280 20.46 1.86 -17.32
N GLY A 281 19.12 1.84 -17.29
CA GLY A 281 18.28 2.67 -18.16
C GLY A 281 18.12 2.17 -19.59
N ALA A 282 18.41 0.89 -19.86
CA ALA A 282 18.28 0.28 -21.19
C ALA A 282 17.02 -0.58 -21.37
N ASN A 283 15.95 -0.27 -20.64
CA ASN A 283 14.62 -0.81 -20.96
C ASN A 283 14.09 -0.15 -22.24
N LEU A 284 13.49 -0.93 -23.16
CA LEU A 284 12.94 -0.46 -24.44
C LEU A 284 13.95 0.17 -25.42
N LYS A 285 15.25 0.16 -25.13
CA LYS A 285 16.28 0.61 -26.05
C LYS A 285 16.53 -0.39 -27.17
N PRO A 286 16.87 0.03 -28.40
CA PRO A 286 17.30 -0.88 -29.45
C PRO A 286 18.58 -1.64 -29.08
N ASP A 287 18.63 -2.95 -29.36
CA ASP A 287 19.80 -3.79 -29.04
C ASP A 287 21.04 -3.50 -29.92
N SER A 288 20.84 -2.73 -30.99
CA SER A 288 21.90 -2.21 -31.87
C SER A 288 22.64 -1.00 -31.29
N GLU A 289 22.08 -0.33 -30.28
CA GLU A 289 22.70 0.85 -29.66
C GLU A 289 24.03 0.47 -28.98
N THR A 290 24.99 1.39 -29.02
CA THR A 290 26.34 1.18 -28.47
C THR A 290 26.35 1.46 -26.97
N PHE A 291 26.88 0.50 -26.21
CA PHE A 291 27.17 0.65 -24.79
C PHE A 291 28.67 0.45 -24.58
N LEU A 292 29.37 1.52 -24.18
CA LEU A 292 30.84 1.56 -24.16
C LEU A 292 31.42 1.30 -25.56
N PHE A 293 32.10 0.17 -25.77
CA PHE A 293 32.83 -0.16 -27.01
C PHE A 293 32.05 -1.06 -27.99
N PHE A 294 30.98 -1.70 -27.53
CA PHE A 294 30.21 -2.68 -28.32
C PHE A 294 28.72 -2.39 -28.26
N SER A 295 27.94 -2.90 -29.21
CA SER A 295 26.49 -2.84 -29.10
C SER A 295 25.98 -3.70 -27.93
N TYR A 296 24.80 -3.35 -27.39
CA TYR A 296 24.16 -4.16 -26.36
C TYR A 296 24.00 -5.63 -26.79
N LYS A 297 23.68 -5.89 -28.07
CA LYS A 297 23.61 -7.24 -28.64
C LYS A 297 24.92 -8.02 -28.47
N VAL A 298 26.07 -7.38 -28.73
CA VAL A 298 27.38 -8.00 -28.55
C VAL A 298 27.68 -8.24 -27.07
N TRP A 299 27.40 -7.26 -26.20
CA TRP A 299 27.53 -7.45 -24.74
C TRP A 299 26.66 -8.59 -24.22
N GLY A 300 25.41 -8.69 -24.66
CA GLY A 300 24.50 -9.79 -24.31
C GLY A 300 25.07 -11.15 -24.71
N ALA A 301 25.63 -11.27 -25.93
CA ALA A 301 26.29 -12.49 -26.37
C ALA A 301 27.53 -12.84 -25.53
N LEU A 302 28.38 -11.85 -25.22
CA LEU A 302 29.56 -12.04 -24.36
C LEU A 302 29.17 -12.48 -22.95
N PHE A 303 28.12 -11.90 -22.37
CA PHE A 303 27.63 -12.29 -21.05
C PHE A 303 26.97 -13.67 -21.02
N ILE A 304 26.26 -14.08 -22.09
CA ILE A 304 25.79 -15.45 -22.24
C ILE A 304 26.98 -16.41 -22.26
N MET A 305 28.01 -16.12 -23.05
CA MET A 305 29.23 -16.93 -23.09
C MET A 305 29.90 -17.01 -21.71
N ALA A 306 30.01 -15.90 -20.98
CA ALA A 306 30.54 -15.88 -19.62
C ALA A 306 29.68 -16.73 -18.65
N THR A 307 28.36 -16.68 -18.78
CA THR A 307 27.42 -17.50 -17.99
C THR A 307 27.60 -18.99 -18.28
N ILE A 308 27.73 -19.36 -19.56
CA ILE A 308 27.98 -20.75 -19.98
C ILE A 308 29.34 -21.22 -19.45
N ILE A 309 30.40 -20.42 -19.59
CA ILE A 309 31.74 -20.74 -19.08
C ILE A 309 31.69 -20.95 -17.56
N TYR A 310 31.05 -20.05 -16.83
CA TYR A 310 30.88 -20.21 -15.38
C TYR A 310 30.11 -21.49 -15.04
N SER A 311 29.04 -21.81 -15.78
CA SER A 311 28.29 -23.05 -15.59
C SER A 311 29.11 -24.30 -15.92
N VAL A 312 29.94 -24.28 -16.96
CA VAL A 312 30.90 -25.38 -17.27
C VAL A 312 31.86 -25.55 -16.10
N ILE A 313 32.49 -24.47 -15.62
CA ILE A 313 33.42 -24.54 -14.48
C ILE A 313 32.71 -25.09 -13.24
N LEU A 314 31.50 -24.58 -12.96
CA LEU A 314 30.68 -25.00 -11.83
C LEU A 314 30.28 -26.48 -11.94
N HIS A 315 29.90 -26.95 -13.14
CA HIS A 315 29.50 -28.33 -13.37
C HIS A 315 30.67 -29.31 -13.27
N TRP A 316 31.86 -28.97 -13.79
CA TRP A 316 33.01 -29.87 -13.72
C TRP A 316 33.64 -29.91 -12.32
N LYS A 317 33.71 -28.77 -11.62
CA LYS A 317 34.24 -28.73 -10.24
C LYS A 317 33.23 -29.18 -9.19
N GLY A 318 31.93 -29.02 -9.47
CA GLY A 318 30.86 -29.33 -8.54
C GLY A 318 30.56 -30.83 -8.42
N LYS A 319 29.96 -31.22 -7.29
CA LYS A 319 29.56 -32.62 -7.00
C LYS A 319 28.18 -32.67 -6.36
N GLY A 320 27.49 -33.81 -6.49
CA GLY A 320 26.21 -34.09 -5.84
C GLY A 320 24.99 -34.00 -6.76
N ALA A 321 23.87 -34.62 -6.34
CA ALA A 321 22.66 -34.75 -7.15
C ALA A 321 21.97 -33.41 -7.49
N HIS A 322 22.19 -32.38 -6.67
CA HIS A 322 21.65 -31.03 -6.83
C HIS A 322 22.33 -30.23 -7.95
N LEU A 323 23.51 -30.66 -8.41
CA LEU A 323 24.41 -29.89 -9.28
C LEU A 323 23.76 -29.41 -10.59
N LYS A 324 23.02 -30.29 -11.27
CA LYS A 324 22.33 -29.93 -12.53
C LYS A 324 21.25 -28.87 -12.33
N TYR A 325 20.54 -28.89 -11.20
CA TYR A 325 19.53 -27.89 -10.87
C TYR A 325 20.16 -26.55 -10.48
N VAL A 326 21.30 -26.57 -9.76
CA VAL A 326 22.07 -25.34 -9.48
C VAL A 326 22.61 -24.74 -10.78
N ASN A 327 23.15 -25.55 -11.69
CA ASN A 327 23.60 -25.08 -13.00
C ASN A 327 22.45 -24.52 -13.83
N ALA A 328 21.30 -25.19 -13.84
CA ALA A 328 20.11 -24.70 -14.53
C ALA A 328 19.65 -23.35 -13.97
N LEU A 329 19.57 -23.21 -12.65
CA LEU A 329 19.26 -21.94 -12.00
C LEU A 329 20.21 -20.83 -12.45
N VAL A 330 21.53 -21.09 -12.41
CA VAL A 330 22.55 -20.11 -12.79
C VAL A 330 22.42 -19.70 -14.26
N ILE A 331 22.22 -20.64 -15.17
CA ILE A 331 22.08 -20.34 -16.61
C ILE A 331 20.79 -19.55 -16.86
N PHE A 332 19.64 -19.98 -16.33
CA PHE A 332 18.37 -19.26 -16.53
C PHE A 332 18.41 -17.85 -15.93
N MET A 333 18.96 -17.69 -14.73
CA MET A 333 19.15 -16.37 -14.13
C MET A 333 20.16 -15.53 -14.91
N GLY A 334 21.28 -16.11 -15.37
CA GLY A 334 22.29 -15.39 -16.13
C GLY A 334 21.77 -14.91 -17.49
N VAL A 335 21.00 -15.74 -18.19
CA VAL A 335 20.33 -15.35 -19.44
C VAL A 335 19.33 -14.22 -19.17
N PHE A 336 18.45 -14.35 -18.17
CA PHE A 336 17.49 -13.29 -17.83
C PHE A 336 18.19 -11.97 -17.44
N MET A 337 19.25 -12.07 -16.64
CA MET A 337 19.93 -10.90 -16.09
C MET A 337 20.80 -10.20 -17.11
N LEU A 338 21.46 -10.93 -18.00
CA LEU A 338 22.58 -10.42 -18.80
C LEU A 338 22.41 -10.60 -20.32
N SER A 339 21.36 -11.26 -20.80
CA SER A 339 21.04 -11.30 -22.25
C SER A 339 20.21 -10.10 -22.66
N THR A 340 20.33 -9.71 -23.93
CA THR A 340 19.37 -8.81 -24.59
C THR A 340 18.09 -9.56 -24.98
N ARG A 341 17.05 -8.83 -25.40
CA ARG A 341 15.75 -9.33 -25.89
C ARG A 341 14.95 -10.12 -24.84
N MET A 342 15.06 -9.72 -23.57
CA MET A 342 14.40 -10.39 -22.44
C MET A 342 13.05 -9.75 -22.09
N HIS A 343 12.08 -10.58 -21.68
CA HIS A 343 10.77 -10.14 -21.17
C HIS A 343 10.60 -10.41 -19.67
N GLU A 344 9.67 -9.67 -19.05
CA GLU A 344 9.35 -9.65 -17.61
C GLU A 344 9.15 -11.01 -16.93
N ARG A 345 8.71 -12.01 -17.69
CA ARG A 345 8.34 -13.35 -17.18
C ARG A 345 9.45 -14.40 -17.30
N TYR A 346 10.55 -14.09 -17.98
CA TYR A 346 11.55 -15.11 -18.38
C TYR A 346 12.35 -15.68 -17.20
N LEU A 347 12.31 -15.03 -16.04
CA LEU A 347 12.91 -15.53 -14.79
C LEU A 347 12.08 -16.64 -14.12
N PHE A 348 10.84 -16.90 -14.56
CA PHE A 348 9.90 -17.84 -13.96
C PHE A 348 10.48 -19.25 -13.62
N PRO A 349 11.27 -19.91 -14.50
CA PRO A 349 11.83 -21.24 -14.22
C PRO A 349 12.72 -21.31 -12.96
N ALA A 350 13.27 -20.19 -12.50
CA ALA A 350 14.10 -20.13 -11.29
C ALA A 350 13.39 -20.68 -10.05
N LEU A 351 12.07 -20.49 -9.95
CA LEU A 351 11.26 -20.98 -8.81
C LEU A 351 11.30 -22.51 -8.71
N PHE A 352 11.15 -23.21 -9.84
CA PHE A 352 11.23 -24.67 -9.87
C PHE A 352 12.60 -25.17 -9.42
N PHE A 353 13.69 -24.60 -9.96
CA PHE A 353 15.04 -25.02 -9.61
C PHE A 353 15.36 -24.77 -8.14
N LEU A 354 14.99 -23.60 -7.60
CA LEU A 354 15.17 -23.28 -6.18
C LEU A 354 14.38 -24.23 -5.28
N ALA A 355 13.15 -24.61 -5.64
CA ALA A 355 12.37 -25.60 -4.89
C ALA A 355 13.01 -26.99 -4.91
N VAL A 356 13.54 -27.45 -6.05
CA VAL A 356 14.26 -28.73 -6.12
C VAL A 356 15.54 -28.70 -5.30
N ILE A 357 16.31 -27.60 -5.35
CA ILE A 357 17.53 -27.46 -4.55
C ILE A 357 17.22 -27.46 -3.05
N LEU A 358 16.14 -26.78 -2.64
CA LEU A 358 15.63 -26.84 -1.26
C LEU A 358 15.35 -28.28 -0.83
N ILE A 359 14.65 -29.07 -1.65
CA ILE A 359 14.36 -30.47 -1.36
C ILE A 359 15.63 -31.31 -1.21
N LEU A 360 16.61 -31.12 -2.11
CA LEU A 360 17.80 -31.96 -2.15
C LEU A 360 18.85 -31.58 -1.09
N LYS A 361 18.93 -30.30 -0.70
CA LYS A 361 19.97 -29.78 0.20
C LYS A 361 19.48 -29.31 1.55
N LYS A 362 18.17 -29.10 1.72
CA LYS A 362 17.60 -28.56 2.96
C LYS A 362 18.27 -27.25 3.37
N ASP A 363 18.72 -26.46 2.40
CA ASP A 363 19.54 -25.28 2.62
C ASP A 363 18.66 -24.04 2.84
N LYS A 364 18.90 -23.30 3.91
CA LYS A 364 18.06 -22.14 4.27
C LYS A 364 18.07 -21.03 3.21
N TRP A 365 19.18 -20.85 2.48
CA TRP A 365 19.31 -19.80 1.48
C TRP A 365 18.52 -20.11 0.22
N SER A 366 18.39 -21.38 -0.16
CA SER A 366 17.50 -21.77 -1.27
C SER A 366 16.05 -21.34 -1.05
N LEU A 367 15.55 -21.40 0.20
CA LEU A 367 14.22 -20.90 0.56
C LEU A 367 14.15 -19.37 0.56
N VAL A 368 15.20 -18.68 1.05
CA VAL A 368 15.27 -17.21 1.00
C VAL A 368 15.27 -16.72 -0.45
N PHE A 369 16.11 -17.30 -1.31
CA PHE A 369 16.18 -16.96 -2.73
C PHE A 369 14.88 -17.30 -3.45
N TYR A 370 14.20 -18.40 -3.09
CA TYR A 370 12.87 -18.70 -3.61
C TYR A 370 11.88 -17.57 -3.28
N GLY A 371 11.87 -17.10 -2.02
CA GLY A 371 11.01 -15.99 -1.59
C GLY A 371 11.31 -14.68 -2.31
N VAL A 372 12.60 -14.32 -2.45
CA VAL A 372 13.01 -13.10 -3.16
C VAL A 372 12.69 -13.19 -4.65
N ALA A 373 13.01 -14.32 -5.31
CA ALA A 373 12.68 -14.53 -6.72
C ALA A 373 11.17 -14.52 -6.97
N SER A 374 10.38 -15.13 -6.08
CA SER A 374 8.91 -15.06 -6.15
C SER A 374 8.43 -13.61 -6.08
N PHE A 375 9.00 -12.82 -5.16
CA PHE A 375 8.73 -11.38 -5.05
C PHE A 375 9.06 -10.60 -6.30
N THR A 376 10.26 -10.76 -6.84
CA THR A 376 10.70 -9.98 -8.00
C THR A 376 10.00 -10.40 -9.28
N ILE A 377 9.80 -11.71 -9.52
CA ILE A 377 9.03 -12.21 -10.68
C ILE A 377 7.60 -11.67 -10.62
N PHE A 378 6.94 -11.81 -9.48
CA PHE A 378 5.58 -11.31 -9.31
C PHE A 378 5.50 -9.80 -9.58
N THR A 379 6.41 -9.02 -9.00
CA THR A 379 6.41 -7.56 -9.13
C THR A 379 6.70 -7.12 -10.56
N ASN A 380 7.61 -7.80 -11.25
CA ASN A 380 7.92 -7.52 -12.64
C ASN A 380 6.71 -7.80 -13.53
N THR A 381 6.08 -8.97 -13.38
CA THR A 381 4.91 -9.37 -14.17
C THR A 381 3.70 -8.49 -13.88
N ILE A 382 3.42 -8.16 -12.62
CA ILE A 382 2.24 -7.32 -12.28
C ILE A 382 2.42 -5.88 -12.76
N ALA A 383 3.64 -5.33 -12.77
CA ALA A 383 3.88 -3.97 -13.24
C ALA A 383 3.51 -3.80 -14.72
N VAL A 384 3.78 -4.83 -15.54
CA VAL A 384 3.42 -4.86 -16.96
C VAL A 384 1.92 -5.09 -17.14
N LEU A 385 1.37 -6.09 -16.44
CA LEU A 385 -0.04 -6.46 -16.53
C LEU A 385 -0.99 -5.33 -16.06
N ASP A 386 -0.65 -4.64 -14.97
CA ASP A 386 -1.43 -3.51 -14.45
C ASP A 386 -1.48 -2.33 -15.42
N ARG A 387 -0.39 -2.10 -16.17
CA ARG A 387 -0.36 -1.05 -17.19
C ARG A 387 -1.16 -1.43 -18.44
N GLN A 388 -1.06 -2.68 -18.91
CA GLN A 388 -1.89 -3.17 -20.01
C GLN A 388 -3.37 -2.99 -19.69
N ILE A 389 -3.81 -3.41 -18.50
CA ILE A 389 -5.23 -3.36 -18.13
C ILE A 389 -5.73 -1.93 -17.94
N LYS A 390 -4.91 -1.02 -17.42
CA LYS A 390 -5.34 0.37 -17.15
C LYS A 390 -5.23 1.31 -18.33
N TYR A 391 -4.21 1.12 -19.17
CA TYR A 391 -3.80 2.10 -20.18
C TYR A 391 -3.72 1.51 -21.59
N ASP A 392 -4.04 0.22 -21.76
CA ASP A 392 -3.84 -0.55 -22.99
C ASP A 392 -2.41 -0.46 -23.55
N TYR A 393 -1.45 -0.21 -22.65
CA TYR A 393 -0.04 -0.03 -22.97
C TYR A 393 0.83 -0.80 -21.97
N PRO A 394 1.55 -1.86 -22.37
CA PRO A 394 2.23 -2.75 -21.44
C PRO A 394 3.61 -2.27 -21.02
N HIS A 395 4.16 -1.21 -21.63
CA HIS A 395 5.55 -0.87 -21.44
C HIS A 395 5.79 0.02 -20.21
N VAL A 396 6.83 -0.34 -19.45
CA VAL A 396 7.26 0.38 -18.25
C VAL A 396 8.34 1.38 -18.64
N SER A 397 8.21 2.62 -18.18
CA SER A 397 9.22 3.66 -18.45
C SER A 397 10.59 3.25 -17.89
N PRO A 398 11.71 3.52 -18.60
CA PRO A 398 13.06 3.28 -18.06
C PRO A 398 13.32 3.99 -16.72
N ASP A 399 12.66 5.12 -16.49
CA ASP A 399 12.79 5.92 -15.26
C ASP A 399 11.81 5.50 -14.15
N ASP A 400 11.02 4.43 -14.35
CA ASP A 400 10.04 3.96 -13.38
C ASP A 400 10.76 3.46 -12.10
N PRO A 401 10.47 4.03 -10.91
CA PRO A 401 11.16 3.66 -9.68
C PRO A 401 11.01 2.18 -9.31
N VAL A 402 9.87 1.55 -9.64
CA VAL A 402 9.64 0.13 -9.37
C VAL A 402 10.56 -0.72 -10.24
N LEU A 403 10.72 -0.38 -11.51
CA LEU A 403 11.64 -1.05 -12.44
C LEU A 403 13.07 -0.97 -11.92
N ILE A 404 13.55 0.22 -11.57
CA ILE A 404 14.92 0.43 -11.08
C ILE A 404 15.16 -0.35 -9.79
N PHE A 405 14.27 -0.21 -8.82
CA PHE A 405 14.41 -0.84 -7.51
C PHE A 405 14.38 -2.37 -7.58
N ILE A 406 13.44 -2.95 -8.32
CA ILE A 406 13.35 -4.41 -8.46
C ILE A 406 14.50 -4.96 -9.32
N SER A 407 14.94 -4.22 -10.34
CA SER A 407 16.13 -4.59 -11.11
C SER A 407 17.38 -4.65 -10.23
N LEU A 408 17.56 -3.70 -9.32
CA LEU A 408 18.64 -3.72 -8.33
C LEU A 408 18.56 -4.95 -7.42
N ILE A 409 17.37 -5.29 -6.91
CA ILE A 409 17.16 -6.51 -6.10
C ILE A 409 17.51 -7.76 -6.91
N ASN A 410 17.12 -7.84 -8.18
CA ASN A 410 17.44 -8.97 -9.06
C ASN A 410 18.95 -9.08 -9.34
N VAL A 411 19.67 -7.97 -9.52
CA VAL A 411 21.14 -7.96 -9.64
C VAL A 411 21.80 -8.47 -8.36
N ILE A 412 21.37 -7.98 -7.20
CA ILE A 412 21.90 -8.44 -5.90
C ILE A 412 21.60 -9.93 -5.69
N LEU A 413 20.37 -10.37 -6.01
CA LEU A 413 19.98 -11.78 -5.92
C LEU A 413 20.84 -12.64 -6.84
N PHE A 414 21.09 -12.22 -8.07
CA PHE A 414 21.91 -12.96 -9.02
C PHE A 414 23.35 -13.10 -8.54
N ILE A 415 23.97 -12.03 -8.06
CA ILE A 415 25.31 -12.07 -7.47
C ILE A 415 25.34 -13.02 -6.26
N ALA A 416 24.34 -12.93 -5.38
CA ALA A 416 24.21 -13.82 -4.22
C ALA A 416 24.07 -15.29 -4.63
N VAL A 417 23.29 -15.58 -5.69
CA VAL A 417 23.13 -16.93 -6.24
C VAL A 417 24.42 -17.43 -6.88
N LEU A 418 25.20 -16.60 -7.57
CA LEU A 418 26.52 -17.00 -8.10
C LEU A 418 27.46 -17.42 -6.95
N ILE A 419 27.62 -16.58 -5.93
CA ILE A 419 28.47 -16.89 -4.77
C ILE A 419 27.98 -18.15 -4.04
N TRP A 420 26.67 -18.24 -3.80
CA TRP A 420 26.06 -19.39 -3.13
C TRP A 420 26.17 -20.68 -3.96
N SER A 421 26.00 -20.60 -5.28
CA SER A 421 26.11 -21.75 -6.18
C SER A 421 27.50 -22.39 -6.09
N TRP A 422 28.56 -21.58 -6.03
CA TRP A 422 29.92 -22.06 -5.81
C TRP A 422 30.07 -22.72 -4.44
N ARG A 423 29.57 -22.06 -3.39
CA ARG A 423 29.63 -22.55 -2.01
C ARG A 423 28.93 -23.91 -1.86
N ILE A 424 27.75 -24.10 -2.46
CA ILE A 424 26.95 -25.32 -2.31
C ILE A 424 27.36 -26.44 -3.27
N ALA A 425 27.79 -26.11 -4.49
CA ALA A 425 28.13 -27.11 -5.51
C ALA A 425 29.59 -27.56 -5.45
N VAL A 426 30.53 -26.64 -5.23
CA VAL A 426 31.98 -26.91 -5.26
C VAL A 426 32.52 -27.11 -3.84
N GLN A 427 32.24 -26.18 -2.92
CA GLN A 427 32.76 -26.28 -1.55
C GLN A 427 31.95 -27.23 -0.66
N GLY A 428 30.74 -27.63 -1.08
CA GLY A 428 29.85 -28.50 -0.32
C GLY A 428 29.32 -27.89 0.99
N LYS A 429 29.51 -26.58 1.21
CA LYS A 429 29.13 -25.87 2.44
C LYS A 429 27.68 -25.39 2.36
N ALA A 430 26.72 -26.28 2.63
CA ALA A 430 25.33 -25.90 2.83
C ALA A 430 25.10 -25.37 4.26
N ASP A 431 24.12 -24.47 4.42
CA ASP A 431 23.61 -24.04 5.73
C ASP A 431 22.28 -24.77 5.98
N PRO A 432 22.31 -25.99 6.57
CA PRO A 432 21.14 -26.85 6.68
C PRO A 432 20.06 -26.26 7.60
N MET A 433 18.81 -26.48 7.23
CA MET A 433 17.62 -26.27 8.06
C MET A 433 17.42 -27.47 8.99
N ASP A 434 16.95 -27.22 10.22
CA ASP A 434 16.75 -28.27 11.24
C ASP A 434 15.44 -29.04 11.02
N MET A 435 15.41 -29.86 9.98
CA MET A 435 14.19 -30.59 9.57
C MET A 435 14.00 -31.94 10.29
N ARG A 436 14.42 -32.15 11.55
CA ARG A 436 14.34 -33.48 12.22
C ARG A 436 12.92 -33.81 12.71
N GLU A 437 12.48 -35.06 12.50
CA GLU A 437 11.39 -35.66 13.29
C GLU A 437 11.94 -36.09 14.65
N SER A 438 11.24 -35.78 15.74
CA SER A 438 11.70 -36.19 17.08
C SER A 438 11.38 -37.67 17.34
N GLU A 439 12.41 -38.49 17.46
CA GLU A 439 12.30 -39.82 18.06
C GLU A 439 12.03 -39.72 19.57
N SER A 440 11.05 -40.51 20.01
CA SER A 440 10.75 -40.90 21.39
C SER A 440 10.66 -39.79 22.46
N VAL A 441 9.42 -39.35 22.73
CA VAL A 441 8.88 -39.33 24.10
C VAL A 441 7.46 -39.88 24.01
N ILE A 442 7.32 -41.19 24.24
CA ILE A 442 6.02 -41.82 24.48
C ILE A 442 5.65 -41.47 25.90
N GLN A 443 4.77 -40.49 26.07
CA GLN A 443 3.77 -40.33 27.12
C GLN A 443 3.27 -38.90 27.03
N ASP A 444 2.19 -38.72 26.29
CA ASP A 444 1.12 -37.74 26.50
C ASP A 444 0.35 -37.57 25.18
N GLY A 445 -0.98 -37.64 25.27
CA GLY A 445 -1.89 -37.62 24.14
C GLY A 445 -1.92 -36.29 23.35
N PRO A 446 -2.92 -36.09 22.48
CA PRO A 446 -2.99 -34.93 21.60
C PRO A 446 -2.96 -33.61 22.39
N LEU A 447 -2.27 -32.60 21.83
CA LEU A 447 -1.87 -31.28 22.36
C LEU A 447 -2.94 -30.37 23.01
N TRP A 448 -4.16 -30.84 23.20
CA TRP A 448 -5.16 -30.17 24.05
C TRP A 448 -5.11 -30.64 25.52
N PHE A 449 -4.37 -31.72 25.83
CA PHE A 449 -4.15 -32.22 27.18
C PHE A 449 -2.70 -32.72 27.32
N SER A 450 -1.75 -31.85 27.66
CA SER A 450 -0.57 -32.29 28.40
C SER A 450 -0.06 -31.22 29.36
N THR A 451 0.14 -31.65 30.59
CA THR A 451 0.49 -30.90 31.79
C THR A 451 2.01 -30.94 32.04
N GLY A 452 2.81 -31.02 30.98
CA GLY A 452 4.27 -31.07 31.08
C GLY A 452 4.89 -29.67 31.20
N LYS A 453 5.46 -29.36 32.38
CA LYS A 453 6.21 -28.13 32.71
C LYS A 453 7.34 -27.85 31.70
N ARG A 454 7.04 -27.13 30.62
CA ARG A 454 8.06 -26.33 29.91
C ARG A 454 8.41 -25.16 30.82
N ALA A 455 9.69 -24.95 31.11
CA ALA A 455 10.16 -23.75 31.80
C ALA A 455 9.60 -22.52 31.04
N LYS A 456 8.59 -21.90 31.63
CA LYS A 456 7.98 -20.68 31.11
C LYS A 456 9.10 -19.65 31.01
N PRO A 457 9.24 -18.89 29.90
CA PRO A 457 9.80 -17.56 30.03
C PRO A 457 8.94 -16.92 31.11
N GLN A 458 9.54 -16.56 32.24
CA GLN A 458 8.85 -15.92 33.34
C GLN A 458 8.13 -14.72 32.73
N GLU A 459 6.80 -14.81 32.55
CA GLU A 459 6.00 -13.69 32.11
C GLU A 459 6.14 -12.68 33.24
N GLU A 460 6.97 -11.65 33.05
CA GLU A 460 6.99 -10.53 33.98
C GLU A 460 5.55 -10.05 34.13
N GLU A 461 5.03 -10.18 35.34
CA GLU A 461 3.69 -9.75 35.69
C GLU A 461 3.61 -8.24 35.41
N TYR A 462 2.60 -7.81 34.66
CA TYR A 462 2.49 -6.41 34.29
C TYR A 462 2.25 -5.59 35.57
N THR A 463 3.23 -4.78 35.96
CA THR A 463 3.05 -3.76 36.99
C THR A 463 2.46 -2.49 36.38
N ALA A 464 1.49 -1.87 37.04
CA ALA A 464 0.99 -0.57 36.63
C ALA A 464 2.15 0.45 36.59
N PHE A 465 2.21 1.28 35.54
CA PHE A 465 3.23 2.32 35.46
C PHE A 465 2.82 3.51 36.35
N ILE A 466 3.78 4.10 37.04
CA ILE A 466 3.53 5.26 37.92
C ILE A 466 3.93 6.53 37.17
N VAL A 467 3.00 7.48 37.07
CA VAL A 467 3.30 8.85 36.61
C VAL A 467 3.79 9.65 37.81
N ASN A 468 5.04 10.09 37.77
CA ASN A 468 5.64 10.90 38.83
C ASN A 468 5.60 12.39 38.46
N LYS A 469 5.92 13.26 39.43
CA LYS A 469 5.94 14.72 39.23
C LYS A 469 6.82 15.16 38.06
N LYS A 470 7.95 14.48 37.82
CA LYS A 470 8.85 14.80 36.70
C LYS A 470 8.20 14.48 35.34
N ASP A 471 7.42 13.40 35.24
CA ASP A 471 6.68 13.07 34.02
C ASP A 471 5.65 14.14 33.70
N VAL A 472 4.89 14.60 34.70
CA VAL A 472 3.90 15.67 34.53
C VAL A 472 4.57 16.95 34.05
N ILE A 473 5.65 17.37 34.72
CA ILE A 473 6.42 18.55 34.31
C ILE A 473 6.94 18.38 32.87
N THR A 474 7.48 17.21 32.52
CA THR A 474 8.02 16.96 31.17
C THR A 474 6.91 17.08 30.12
N MET A 475 5.76 16.44 30.34
CA MET A 475 4.61 16.52 29.43
C MET A 475 4.09 17.95 29.28
N VAL A 476 3.94 18.69 30.38
CA VAL A 476 3.50 20.09 30.36
C VAL A 476 4.49 20.95 29.56
N VAL A 477 5.80 20.86 29.84
CA VAL A 477 6.83 21.63 29.13
C VAL A 477 6.81 21.31 27.62
N MET A 478 6.79 20.02 27.24
CA MET A 478 6.74 19.65 25.82
C MET A 478 5.49 20.15 25.12
N THR A 479 4.34 20.10 25.80
CA THR A 479 3.05 20.55 25.25
C THR A 479 3.03 22.08 25.09
N VAL A 480 3.53 22.83 26.08
CA VAL A 480 3.65 24.30 26.02
C VAL A 480 4.61 24.74 24.93
N VAL A 481 5.78 24.09 24.81
CA VAL A 481 6.73 24.40 23.74
C VAL A 481 6.13 24.10 22.37
N TYR A 482 5.44 22.97 22.20
CA TYR A 482 4.76 22.65 20.96
C TYR A 482 3.67 23.69 20.62
N LEU A 483 2.82 24.04 21.59
CA LEU A 483 1.79 25.07 21.43
C LEU A 483 2.37 26.41 21.01
N ALA A 484 3.46 26.84 21.65
CA ALA A 484 4.12 28.09 21.31
C ALA A 484 4.56 28.12 19.83
N VAL A 485 4.99 26.99 19.26
CA VAL A 485 5.37 26.87 17.85
C VAL A 485 4.15 26.71 16.93
N ALA A 486 3.15 25.94 17.35
CA ALA A 486 1.97 25.63 16.54
C ALA A 486 1.02 26.83 16.37
N LEU A 487 1.00 27.73 17.36
CA LEU A 487 0.17 28.95 17.33
C LEU A 487 0.77 30.09 16.50
N ILE A 488 2.04 30.01 16.11
CA ILE A 488 2.66 30.99 15.21
C ILE A 488 1.90 30.96 13.88
N ASN A 489 1.42 32.13 13.44
CA ASN A 489 0.71 32.32 12.17
C ASN A 489 -0.43 31.30 11.97
N LEU A 490 -1.18 30.98 13.02
CA LEU A 490 -2.29 30.03 12.90
C LEU A 490 -3.44 30.62 12.08
N GLY A 491 -3.75 31.90 12.28
CA GLY A 491 -4.80 32.63 11.61
C GLY A 491 -4.95 34.03 12.20
N SER A 492 -5.71 34.89 11.52
CA SER A 492 -6.07 36.24 11.92
C SER A 492 -7.44 36.28 12.59
N PHE A 493 -7.64 37.29 13.44
CA PHE A 493 -8.97 37.73 13.88
C PHE A 493 -9.56 38.79 12.95
N ASP A 494 -8.69 39.49 12.21
CA ASP A 494 -9.02 40.59 11.32
C ASP A 494 -9.39 40.04 9.94
N VAL A 495 -10.66 39.68 9.78
CA VAL A 495 -11.29 39.30 8.50
C VAL A 495 -12.67 39.96 8.41
N PRO A 496 -13.18 40.30 7.22
CA PRO A 496 -14.47 40.97 7.07
C PRO A 496 -15.62 40.22 7.76
N GLN A 497 -16.44 40.96 8.50
CA GLN A 497 -17.53 40.47 9.35
C GLN A 497 -18.92 40.81 8.80
N THR A 498 -19.11 42.00 8.22
CA THR A 498 -20.40 42.43 7.66
C THR A 498 -20.64 41.80 6.28
N GLU A 499 -21.89 41.76 5.82
CA GLU A 499 -22.21 41.11 4.54
C GLU A 499 -23.34 41.80 3.79
N TRP A 500 -23.26 41.71 2.47
CA TRP A 500 -24.27 42.08 1.50
C TRP A 500 -24.57 40.87 0.63
N ALA A 501 -25.85 40.53 0.46
CA ALA A 501 -26.29 39.33 -0.23
C ALA A 501 -27.32 39.64 -1.31
N SER A 502 -27.13 39.11 -2.52
CA SER A 502 -28.11 39.29 -3.59
C SER A 502 -29.43 38.56 -3.30
N SER A 503 -30.56 39.22 -3.54
CA SER A 503 -31.91 38.64 -3.49
C SER A 503 -32.40 38.21 -4.88
N SER A 504 -31.81 38.76 -5.94
CA SER A 504 -32.18 38.51 -7.34
C SER A 504 -31.00 38.75 -8.30
N ASN A 505 -31.18 38.37 -9.57
CA ASN A 505 -30.22 38.67 -10.64
C ASN A 505 -30.26 40.13 -11.14
N LYS A 506 -31.07 40.98 -10.52
CA LYS A 506 -31.12 42.43 -10.79
C LYS A 506 -30.26 43.23 -9.83
N ASP A 507 -29.89 42.62 -8.70
CA ASP A 507 -29.18 43.30 -7.63
C ASP A 507 -27.74 43.56 -8.00
N GLY A 508 -27.28 44.76 -7.68
CA GLY A 508 -25.91 45.16 -7.90
C GLY A 508 -25.65 46.58 -7.46
N PHE A 509 -24.43 47.04 -7.69
CA PHE A 509 -23.95 48.31 -7.19
C PHE A 509 -22.95 48.93 -8.15
N LEU A 510 -22.75 50.23 -7.97
CA LEU A 510 -21.75 51.06 -8.65
C LEU A 510 -20.66 51.40 -7.64
N ILE A 511 -19.41 51.36 -8.10
CA ILE A 511 -18.24 51.84 -7.38
C ILE A 511 -17.76 53.09 -8.11
N ASP A 512 -17.71 54.22 -7.42
CA ASP A 512 -17.21 55.49 -7.96
C ASP A 512 -15.85 55.82 -7.34
N LEU A 513 -14.88 56.16 -8.17
CA LEU A 513 -13.57 56.66 -7.77
C LEU A 513 -13.61 58.20 -7.72
N GLU A 514 -12.82 58.80 -6.84
CA GLU A 514 -12.74 60.28 -6.72
C GLU A 514 -12.26 60.96 -8.02
N SER A 515 -11.43 60.26 -8.79
CA SER A 515 -10.91 60.71 -10.08
C SER A 515 -10.65 59.51 -10.99
N GLU A 516 -10.51 59.74 -12.30
CA GLU A 516 -10.06 58.71 -13.23
C GLU A 516 -8.64 58.23 -12.86
N GLN A 517 -8.48 56.94 -12.57
CA GLN A 517 -7.21 56.34 -12.18
C GLN A 517 -6.93 55.05 -12.95
N GLN A 518 -5.65 54.66 -12.99
CA GLN A 518 -5.23 53.38 -13.54
C GLN A 518 -5.49 52.29 -12.49
N VAL A 519 -6.56 51.54 -12.68
CA VAL A 519 -6.92 50.43 -11.79
C VAL A 519 -6.27 49.16 -12.31
N SER A 520 -5.46 48.53 -11.47
CA SER A 520 -4.85 47.25 -11.78
C SER A 520 -5.72 46.10 -11.32
N ARG A 521 -6.34 46.21 -10.13
CA ARG A 521 -6.97 45.08 -9.46
C ARG A 521 -8.18 45.50 -8.62
N ILE A 522 -9.18 44.62 -8.56
CA ILE A 522 -10.27 44.64 -7.57
C ILE A 522 -10.09 43.41 -6.70
N THR A 523 -10.11 43.55 -5.37
CA THR A 523 -10.19 42.41 -4.46
C THR A 523 -11.51 42.41 -3.72
N PHE A 524 -12.02 41.23 -3.40
CA PHE A 524 -13.25 41.07 -2.65
C PHE A 524 -13.19 39.86 -1.73
N TYR A 525 -13.91 39.93 -0.63
CA TYR A 525 -14.01 38.84 0.32
C TYR A 525 -15.36 38.14 0.20
N SER A 526 -15.35 36.85 -0.11
CA SER A 526 -16.57 36.07 -0.32
C SER A 526 -17.23 35.63 0.99
N GLY A 527 -18.56 35.68 1.03
CA GLY A 527 -19.37 35.16 2.13
C GLY A 527 -19.83 33.71 1.90
N LEU A 528 -21.08 33.41 2.24
CA LEU A 528 -21.75 32.16 1.82
C LEU A 528 -22.35 32.29 0.41
N GLY A 529 -22.50 31.16 -0.27
CA GLY A 529 -23.11 31.11 -1.60
C GLY A 529 -22.08 31.04 -2.73
N GLU A 530 -22.47 30.41 -3.83
CA GLU A 530 -21.65 30.25 -5.02
C GLU A 530 -22.37 30.98 -6.16
N GLY A 531 -21.69 31.71 -7.04
CA GLY A 531 -22.32 32.43 -8.17
C GLY A 531 -21.33 33.28 -8.96
N THR A 532 -21.84 34.15 -9.83
CA THR A 532 -21.00 35.06 -10.62
C THR A 532 -21.50 36.49 -10.56
N TYR A 533 -20.56 37.44 -10.53
CA TYR A 533 -20.87 38.85 -10.72
C TYR A 533 -20.41 39.29 -12.10
N LYS A 534 -21.31 39.93 -12.83
CA LYS A 534 -20.95 40.62 -14.07
C LYS A 534 -20.33 41.97 -13.70
N VAL A 535 -19.15 42.24 -14.26
CA VAL A 535 -18.37 43.44 -13.97
C VAL A 535 -18.27 44.28 -15.24
N TRP A 536 -18.44 45.59 -15.10
CA TRP A 536 -18.20 46.57 -16.15
C TRP A 536 -17.35 47.72 -15.61
N TYR A 537 -16.49 48.30 -16.44
CA TYR A 537 -15.78 49.55 -16.14
C TYR A 537 -16.39 50.71 -16.92
N MET A 538 -16.22 51.93 -16.41
CA MET A 538 -16.62 53.16 -17.08
C MET A 538 -15.49 53.68 -17.96
N ASP A 539 -15.74 53.82 -19.27
CA ASP A 539 -14.77 54.40 -20.21
C ASP A 539 -14.76 55.94 -20.15
N SER A 540 -13.84 56.55 -20.90
CA SER A 540 -13.67 58.01 -20.96
C SER A 540 -14.88 58.77 -21.53
N GLU A 541 -15.79 58.08 -22.22
CA GLU A 541 -17.04 58.64 -22.76
C GLU A 541 -18.22 58.49 -21.79
N GLY A 542 -17.99 57.87 -20.61
CA GLY A 542 -19.00 57.62 -19.59
C GLY A 542 -19.87 56.38 -19.86
N ALA A 543 -19.51 55.54 -20.84
CA ALA A 543 -20.20 54.29 -21.14
C ALA A 543 -19.60 53.10 -20.36
N TYR A 544 -20.44 52.11 -20.04
CA TYR A 544 -20.01 50.91 -19.32
C TYR A 544 -19.64 49.78 -20.26
N GLN A 545 -18.35 49.42 -20.30
CA GLN A 545 -17.83 48.30 -21.08
C GLN A 545 -17.68 47.06 -20.20
N SER A 546 -18.06 45.90 -20.73
CA SER A 546 -18.03 44.64 -19.96
C SER A 546 -16.61 44.09 -19.81
N LEU A 547 -16.31 43.59 -18.62
CA LEU A 547 -15.15 42.76 -18.34
C LEU A 547 -15.57 41.28 -18.20
N GLU A 548 -14.60 40.41 -17.93
CA GLU A 548 -14.89 39.00 -17.61
C GLU A 548 -15.76 38.89 -16.35
N ASN A 549 -16.56 37.83 -16.26
CA ASN A 549 -17.36 37.63 -15.06
C ASN A 549 -16.45 37.26 -13.88
N LEU A 550 -16.79 37.78 -12.71
CA LEU A 550 -16.13 37.51 -11.46
C LEU A 550 -16.83 36.31 -10.80
N GLU A 551 -16.13 35.19 -10.72
CA GLU A 551 -16.66 33.97 -10.11
C GLU A 551 -16.46 33.98 -8.60
N VAL A 552 -17.48 33.53 -7.87
CA VAL A 552 -17.46 33.34 -6.42
C VAL A 552 -17.83 31.89 -6.16
N ASP A 553 -16.82 31.04 -5.99
CA ASP A 553 -16.96 29.59 -5.82
C ASP A 553 -16.50 29.10 -4.42
N ASP A 554 -15.70 29.92 -3.74
CA ASP A 554 -15.09 29.58 -2.45
C ASP A 554 -15.69 30.35 -1.26
N PHE A 555 -15.59 29.73 -0.09
CA PHE A 555 -16.12 30.22 1.18
C PHE A 555 -15.08 31.01 1.98
N TYR A 556 -15.40 32.25 2.39
CA TYR A 556 -14.60 33.06 3.34
C TYR A 556 -13.13 33.19 2.93
N LYS A 557 -12.93 33.91 1.82
CA LYS A 557 -11.65 34.01 1.13
C LYS A 557 -11.54 35.32 0.36
N TRP A 558 -10.32 35.87 0.31
CA TRP A 558 -9.97 36.97 -0.60
C TRP A 558 -9.74 36.45 -2.01
N HIS A 559 -10.45 37.06 -2.94
CA HIS A 559 -10.32 36.88 -4.38
C HIS A 559 -9.75 38.14 -5.00
N ALA A 560 -8.96 37.97 -6.05
CA ALA A 560 -8.38 39.06 -6.83
C ALA A 560 -8.88 38.97 -8.26
N TYR A 561 -9.28 40.11 -8.80
CA TYR A 561 -9.78 40.29 -10.15
C TYR A 561 -8.95 41.35 -10.86
N GLU A 562 -8.22 40.95 -11.90
CA GLU A 562 -7.33 41.84 -12.65
C GLU A 562 -8.14 42.69 -13.64
N VAL A 563 -7.94 44.01 -13.59
CA VAL A 563 -8.72 44.98 -14.37
C VAL A 563 -7.88 45.70 -15.43
N SER A 564 -6.64 46.10 -15.14
CA SER A 564 -5.74 46.80 -16.10
C SER A 564 -6.42 47.87 -16.97
N GLN A 565 -7.39 48.61 -16.44
CA GLN A 565 -8.12 49.66 -17.16
C GLN A 565 -7.95 51.02 -16.47
N LYS A 566 -7.93 52.08 -17.29
CA LYS A 566 -8.08 53.45 -16.80
C LYS A 566 -9.56 53.77 -16.71
N THR A 567 -10.06 54.07 -15.51
CA THR A 567 -11.50 54.25 -15.29
C THR A 567 -11.78 55.15 -14.08
N SER A 568 -12.99 55.71 -14.01
CA SER A 568 -13.52 56.46 -12.86
C SER A 568 -14.55 55.66 -12.05
N GLY A 569 -14.89 54.43 -12.45
CA GLY A 569 -15.83 53.62 -11.69
C GLY A 569 -16.20 52.27 -12.31
N PHE A 570 -16.82 51.42 -11.52
CA PHE A 570 -17.26 50.08 -11.88
C PHE A 570 -18.75 49.91 -11.67
N LYS A 571 -19.35 49.02 -12.46
CA LYS A 571 -20.69 48.49 -12.22
C LYS A 571 -20.56 46.99 -11.99
N ILE A 572 -21.19 46.50 -10.94
CA ILE A 572 -21.16 45.09 -10.55
C ILE A 572 -22.59 44.61 -10.36
N ARG A 573 -22.95 43.45 -10.92
CA ARG A 573 -24.29 42.87 -10.80
C ARG A 573 -24.24 41.37 -10.58
N ALA A 574 -25.00 40.87 -9.61
CA ALA A 574 -25.12 39.44 -9.35
C ALA A 574 -25.88 38.71 -10.47
N ASP A 575 -25.49 37.48 -10.78
CA ASP A 575 -26.15 36.64 -11.77
C ASP A 575 -27.38 35.90 -11.23
N LYS A 576 -27.44 35.68 -9.91
CA LYS A 576 -28.53 35.02 -9.18
C LYS A 576 -28.61 35.49 -7.73
N SER A 577 -29.62 34.99 -7.02
CA SER A 577 -29.81 35.23 -5.59
C SER A 577 -28.92 34.35 -4.72
N GLY A 578 -28.61 34.83 -3.52
CA GLY A 578 -27.87 34.11 -2.48
C GLY A 578 -26.35 34.14 -2.64
N VAL A 579 -25.81 35.04 -3.46
CA VAL A 579 -24.35 35.26 -3.57
C VAL A 579 -23.97 36.39 -2.61
N MET A 580 -23.06 36.11 -1.67
CA MET A 580 -22.69 37.05 -0.61
C MET A 580 -21.28 37.60 -0.80
N LEU A 581 -21.14 38.89 -0.56
CA LEU A 581 -19.87 39.60 -0.48
C LEU A 581 -19.78 40.28 0.89
N LYS A 582 -18.58 40.26 1.48
CA LYS A 582 -18.32 40.87 2.78
C LYS A 582 -17.52 42.16 2.70
N GLU A 583 -16.67 42.30 1.70
CA GLU A 583 -15.85 43.50 1.51
C GLU A 583 -15.40 43.56 0.05
N ILE A 584 -15.22 44.75 -0.52
CA ILE A 584 -14.65 44.98 -1.85
C ILE A 584 -13.70 46.17 -1.84
N ALA A 585 -12.52 46.03 -2.43
CA ALA A 585 -11.52 47.08 -2.50
C ALA A 585 -10.90 47.17 -3.90
N VAL A 586 -10.44 48.37 -4.26
CA VAL A 586 -9.88 48.68 -5.57
C VAL A 586 -8.43 49.14 -5.40
N PHE A 587 -7.52 48.64 -6.22
CA PHE A 587 -6.07 48.85 -6.11
C PHE A 587 -5.45 49.36 -7.41
N THR A 588 -4.29 50.02 -7.26
CA THR A 588 -3.42 50.44 -8.37
C THR A 588 -2.10 49.65 -8.30
N ASP A 589 -1.32 49.67 -9.39
CA ASP A 589 0.00 48.99 -9.43
C ASP A 589 1.06 49.61 -8.50
N LEU A 590 0.76 50.78 -7.91
CA LEU A 590 1.75 51.60 -7.21
C LEU A 590 1.76 51.40 -5.69
N GLU A 591 0.65 50.92 -5.10
CA GLU A 591 0.49 50.80 -3.65
C GLU A 591 -0.33 49.55 -3.28
N ASP A 592 0.11 48.81 -2.25
CA ASP A 592 -0.67 47.72 -1.61
C ASP A 592 -1.84 48.26 -0.75
N LYS A 593 -2.30 49.49 -1.00
CA LYS A 593 -3.33 50.18 -0.24
C LYS A 593 -4.56 50.39 -1.12
N ALA A 594 -5.74 50.10 -0.56
CA ALA A 594 -7.01 50.30 -1.24
C ALA A 594 -7.24 51.79 -1.53
N LEU A 595 -7.78 52.07 -2.72
CA LEU A 595 -8.23 53.40 -3.11
C LEU A 595 -9.47 53.80 -2.30
N PRO A 596 -9.65 55.10 -1.99
CA PRO A 596 -10.92 55.60 -1.50
C PRO A 596 -12.01 55.38 -2.56
N ILE A 597 -13.10 54.71 -2.18
CA ILE A 597 -14.22 54.42 -3.07
C ILE A 597 -15.55 54.87 -2.45
N GLN A 598 -16.48 55.27 -3.31
CA GLN A 598 -17.88 55.46 -2.94
C GLN A 598 -18.74 54.39 -3.61
N ILE A 599 -19.80 53.93 -2.94
CA ILE A 599 -20.65 52.86 -3.44
C ILE A 599 -22.12 53.29 -3.49
N ARG A 600 -22.83 52.92 -4.56
CA ARG A 600 -24.26 53.24 -4.77
C ARG A 600 -25.02 52.04 -5.34
N ASN A 601 -26.27 51.85 -4.92
CA ASN A 601 -27.10 50.76 -5.43
C ASN A 601 -27.46 50.97 -6.90
N LEU A 602 -27.59 49.88 -7.66
CA LEU A 602 -28.28 49.92 -8.95
C LEU A 602 -29.79 50.05 -8.76
N ASP A 603 -30.44 50.72 -9.71
CA ASP A 603 -31.90 50.87 -9.71
C ASP A 603 -32.62 49.51 -9.65
N GLY A 604 -33.53 49.38 -8.68
CA GLY A 604 -34.31 48.16 -8.47
C GLY A 604 -33.61 47.07 -7.65
N THR A 605 -32.45 47.36 -7.03
CA THR A 605 -31.77 46.44 -6.11
C THR A 605 -32.60 46.21 -4.84
N GLN A 606 -32.78 44.95 -4.47
CA GLN A 606 -33.50 44.48 -3.29
C GLN A 606 -32.67 43.51 -2.44
N ALA A 607 -31.34 43.66 -2.49
CA ALA A 607 -30.39 42.83 -1.75
C ALA A 607 -30.62 42.86 -0.23
N GLU A 608 -30.22 41.78 0.44
CA GLU A 608 -30.20 41.68 1.90
C GLU A 608 -28.88 42.26 2.44
N GLY A 609 -28.95 42.98 3.57
CA GLY A 609 -27.81 43.71 4.15
C GLY A 609 -27.70 45.16 3.68
N GLU A 610 -26.94 45.98 4.41
CA GLU A 610 -26.70 47.37 4.01
C GLU A 610 -25.60 47.42 2.93
N LEU A 611 -25.75 48.30 1.93
CA LEU A 611 -24.74 48.43 0.87
C LEU A 611 -23.37 48.87 1.43
N LEU A 612 -23.37 49.64 2.52
CA LEU A 612 -22.15 50.10 3.18
C LEU A 612 -21.33 48.95 3.76
N ASN A 613 -21.94 47.79 4.01
CA ASN A 613 -21.25 46.57 4.46
C ASN A 613 -20.19 46.05 3.47
N LEU A 614 -20.12 46.61 2.26
CA LEU A 614 -19.11 46.23 1.28
C LEU A 614 -17.81 47.06 1.40
N VAL A 615 -17.85 48.16 2.14
CA VAL A 615 -16.78 49.16 2.19
C VAL A 615 -16.56 49.72 3.61
N ASP A 616 -17.14 49.11 4.63
CA ASP A 616 -17.03 49.56 6.03
C ASP A 616 -15.77 49.04 6.74
N GLU A 617 -15.10 48.01 6.19
CA GLU A 617 -13.88 47.40 6.75
C GLU A 617 -12.68 47.54 5.78
N GLN A 618 -12.56 48.69 5.09
CA GLN A 618 -11.49 48.96 4.11
C GLN A 618 -10.06 48.92 4.69
N ASP A 619 -9.88 49.08 6.01
CA ASP A 619 -8.57 49.05 6.67
C ASP A 619 -7.96 47.65 6.72
N ILE A 620 -8.78 46.60 6.62
CA ILE A 620 -8.35 45.20 6.58
C ILE A 620 -8.33 44.63 5.15
N ALA A 621 -8.72 45.42 4.15
CA ALA A 621 -8.68 45.01 2.75
C ALA A 621 -7.24 44.71 2.30
N GLN A 622 -7.08 43.65 1.50
CA GLN A 622 -5.76 43.15 1.11
C GLN A 622 -5.62 43.10 -0.41
N TYR A 623 -4.44 43.49 -0.90
CA TYR A 623 -4.06 43.33 -2.30
C TYR A 623 -3.88 41.86 -2.70
N ARG A 624 -3.36 41.03 -1.77
CA ARG A 624 -2.98 39.64 -2.01
C ARG A 624 -4.19 38.72 -2.13
N GLU A 625 -4.17 37.88 -3.17
CA GLU A 625 -5.08 36.74 -3.27
C GLU A 625 -4.64 35.63 -2.29
N ARG A 626 -5.60 34.94 -1.65
CA ARG A 626 -5.35 33.69 -0.89
C ARG A 626 -4.28 33.84 0.22
N ASP A 627 -4.35 34.87 1.05
CA ASP A 627 -3.46 34.93 2.22
C ASP A 627 -3.84 33.85 3.25
N LEU A 628 -2.85 33.06 3.68
CA LEU A 628 -2.97 32.03 4.71
C LEU A 628 -3.69 32.55 5.98
N MET A 629 -3.41 33.79 6.35
CA MET A 629 -3.86 34.40 7.59
C MET A 629 -5.33 34.82 7.54
N THR A 630 -5.90 35.06 6.36
CA THR A 630 -7.26 35.62 6.23
C THR A 630 -8.19 34.77 5.39
N SER A 631 -7.68 33.77 4.66
CA SER A 631 -8.48 32.95 3.75
C SER A 631 -8.53 31.47 4.14
N THR A 632 -9.60 30.80 3.71
CA THR A 632 -9.66 29.33 3.66
C THR A 632 -8.74 28.78 2.55
N TYR A 633 -8.25 27.56 2.74
CA TYR A 633 -7.51 26.82 1.73
C TYR A 633 -7.69 25.31 1.90
N PHE A 634 -7.50 24.55 0.82
CA PHE A 634 -7.71 23.10 0.80
C PHE A 634 -9.10 22.75 1.38
N ASP A 635 -9.21 21.70 2.20
CA ASP A 635 -10.46 21.22 2.80
C ASP A 635 -11.09 22.19 3.85
N GLU A 636 -10.52 23.37 4.10
CA GLU A 636 -11.14 24.41 4.92
C GLU A 636 -12.34 25.09 4.24
N ILE A 637 -12.53 24.88 2.93
CA ILE A 637 -13.74 25.31 2.23
C ILE A 637 -14.98 24.49 2.63
N TYR A 638 -14.77 23.29 3.20
CA TYR A 638 -15.83 22.34 3.53
C TYR A 638 -16.18 22.33 5.03
N HIS A 639 -15.22 22.00 5.91
CA HIS A 639 -15.53 21.70 7.31
C HIS A 639 -15.87 22.95 8.14
N PRO A 640 -15.09 24.05 8.09
CA PRO A 640 -15.45 25.34 8.69
C PRO A 640 -16.78 25.89 8.17
N ARG A 641 -17.05 25.79 6.86
CA ARG A 641 -18.35 26.17 6.27
C ARG A 641 -19.50 25.47 6.95
N THR A 642 -19.43 24.14 7.05
CA THR A 642 -20.51 23.39 7.70
C THR A 642 -20.55 23.57 9.22
N ALA A 643 -19.43 23.87 9.86
CA ALA A 643 -19.43 24.28 11.26
C ALA A 643 -20.19 25.60 11.47
N TYR A 644 -19.99 26.58 10.60
CA TYR A 644 -20.75 27.84 10.58
C TYR A 644 -22.24 27.60 10.29
N GLU A 645 -22.57 26.75 9.31
CA GLU A 645 -23.95 26.39 8.98
C GLU A 645 -24.66 25.73 10.16
N HIS A 646 -23.99 24.84 10.91
CA HIS A 646 -24.55 24.26 12.13
C HIS A 646 -24.88 25.31 13.21
N LEU A 647 -24.01 26.30 13.41
CA LEU A 647 -24.25 27.38 14.39
C LEU A 647 -25.46 28.22 14.02
N ASN A 648 -25.65 28.46 12.72
CA ASN A 648 -26.72 29.30 12.17
C ASN A 648 -27.97 28.51 11.76
N ARG A 649 -28.02 27.21 12.03
CA ARG A 649 -29.14 26.32 11.66
C ARG A 649 -29.44 26.32 10.16
N ILE A 650 -28.39 26.45 9.35
CA ILE A 650 -28.43 26.37 7.89
C ILE A 650 -28.21 24.90 7.47
N LYS A 651 -28.80 24.52 6.34
CA LYS A 651 -28.59 23.17 5.78
C LYS A 651 -27.10 22.96 5.47
N PRO A 652 -26.49 21.86 5.95
CA PRO A 652 -25.05 21.64 5.84
C PRO A 652 -24.63 21.30 4.41
N TYR A 653 -23.59 21.98 3.93
CA TYR A 653 -22.96 21.77 2.63
C TYR A 653 -22.16 20.47 2.58
N GLU A 654 -21.25 20.27 3.54
CA GLU A 654 -20.45 19.06 3.68
C GLU A 654 -21.23 18.04 4.51
N TRP A 655 -21.78 17.01 3.85
CA TRP A 655 -22.51 15.92 4.50
C TRP A 655 -21.83 14.56 4.34
N THR A 656 -20.67 14.48 3.69
CA THR A 656 -19.98 13.22 3.37
C THR A 656 -19.27 12.61 4.59
N HIS A 657 -19.16 13.36 5.69
CA HIS A 657 -18.59 12.91 6.95
C HIS A 657 -19.54 13.09 8.15
N PRO A 658 -19.44 12.19 9.16
CA PRO A 658 -20.13 12.34 10.44
C PRO A 658 -19.84 13.70 11.10
N PRO A 659 -20.79 14.25 11.88
CA PRO A 659 -20.78 15.67 12.24
C PRO A 659 -19.87 16.05 13.41
N LEU A 660 -19.40 15.13 14.26
CA LEU A 660 -18.69 15.50 15.50
C LEU A 660 -17.45 16.37 15.25
N GLY A 661 -16.66 16.08 14.21
CA GLY A 661 -15.49 16.88 13.88
C GLY A 661 -15.84 18.33 13.52
N LYS A 662 -16.94 18.53 12.78
CA LYS A 662 -17.46 19.84 12.40
C LYS A 662 -18.06 20.57 13.61
N ILE A 663 -18.68 19.84 14.54
CA ILE A 663 -19.16 20.41 15.82
C ILE A 663 -18.00 20.92 16.68
N LEU A 664 -16.88 20.20 16.72
CA LEU A 664 -15.69 20.67 17.43
C LEU A 664 -15.10 21.94 16.80
N ILE A 665 -15.10 22.04 15.47
CA ILE A 665 -14.72 23.29 14.77
C ILE A 665 -15.71 24.42 15.11
N ALA A 666 -17.01 24.12 15.18
CA ALA A 666 -18.05 25.08 15.53
C ALA A 666 -17.87 25.66 16.95
N VAL A 667 -17.30 24.90 17.89
CA VAL A 667 -16.94 25.43 19.23
C VAL A 667 -15.88 26.52 19.11
N GLY A 668 -14.89 26.34 18.24
CA GLY A 668 -13.87 27.35 17.98
C GLY A 668 -14.45 28.61 17.38
N ILE A 669 -15.25 28.47 16.31
CA ILE A 669 -15.96 29.57 15.66
C ILE A 669 -16.88 30.29 16.65
N GLY A 670 -17.67 29.55 17.43
CA GLY A 670 -18.59 30.14 18.41
C GLY A 670 -17.90 30.87 19.57
N THR A 671 -16.61 30.60 19.82
CA THR A 671 -15.83 31.25 20.89
C THR A 671 -15.03 32.44 20.38
N PHE A 672 -14.43 32.34 19.19
CA PHE A 672 -13.48 33.32 18.67
C PHE A 672 -13.99 34.10 17.46
N GLY A 673 -15.19 33.81 16.97
CA GLY A 673 -15.78 34.41 15.77
C GLY A 673 -15.51 33.59 14.51
N MET A 674 -16.19 33.97 13.42
CA MET A 674 -16.01 33.35 12.11
C MET A 674 -14.77 33.90 11.40
N ASN A 675 -13.60 33.51 11.90
CA ASN A 675 -12.28 33.89 11.38
C ASN A 675 -11.30 32.71 11.37
N THR A 676 -10.18 32.87 10.66
CA THR A 676 -9.19 31.80 10.44
C THR A 676 -8.59 31.26 11.73
N PHE A 677 -8.39 32.11 12.74
CA PHE A 677 -7.97 31.63 14.05
C PHE A 677 -9.03 30.73 14.69
N GLY A 678 -10.28 31.19 14.71
CA GLY A 678 -11.42 30.54 15.35
C GLY A 678 -11.71 29.14 14.82
N TRP A 679 -11.62 28.91 13.51
CA TRP A 679 -11.86 27.58 12.96
C TRP A 679 -10.65 26.62 13.08
N ARG A 680 -9.42 27.13 13.22
CA ARG A 680 -8.18 26.30 13.33
C ARG A 680 -7.78 25.93 14.76
N ILE A 681 -8.17 26.73 15.76
CA ILE A 681 -7.64 26.61 17.14
C ILE A 681 -7.98 25.27 17.81
N ILE A 682 -9.20 24.74 17.65
CA ILE A 682 -9.61 23.51 18.34
C ILE A 682 -8.84 22.29 17.82
N GLY A 683 -8.60 22.22 16.50
CA GLY A 683 -7.75 21.20 15.88
C GLY A 683 -6.32 21.25 16.42
N THR A 684 -5.79 22.47 16.57
CA THR A 684 -4.43 22.72 17.08
C THR A 684 -4.27 22.30 18.53
N LEU A 685 -5.25 22.63 19.38
CA LEU A 685 -5.27 22.21 20.79
C LEU A 685 -5.36 20.69 20.93
N VAL A 686 -6.18 20.03 20.10
CA VAL A 686 -6.24 18.57 20.06
C VAL A 686 -4.92 17.96 19.59
N GLY A 687 -4.26 18.59 18.60
CA GLY A 687 -2.90 18.26 18.18
C GLY A 687 -1.89 18.33 19.33
N ALA A 688 -1.95 19.38 20.15
CA ALA A 688 -1.11 19.54 21.33
C ALA A 688 -1.41 18.46 22.41
N LEU A 689 -2.68 18.09 22.59
CA LEU A 689 -3.07 17.00 23.51
C LEU A 689 -2.57 15.62 23.05
N MET A 690 -2.25 15.42 21.77
CA MET A 690 -1.62 14.18 21.33
C MET A 690 -0.23 13.98 21.95
N ILE A 691 0.51 15.05 22.28
CA ILE A 691 1.86 14.98 22.86
C ILE A 691 1.89 14.26 24.23
N PRO A 692 1.11 14.69 25.26
CA PRO A 692 1.07 13.99 26.54
C PRO A 692 0.47 12.58 26.40
N ILE A 693 -0.50 12.36 25.51
CA ILE A 693 -1.02 11.01 25.26
C ILE A 693 0.07 10.10 24.69
N MET A 694 0.89 10.61 23.77
CA MET A 694 2.00 9.85 23.20
C MET A 694 3.06 9.52 24.26
N TYR A 695 3.35 10.46 25.16
CA TYR A 695 4.22 10.23 26.32
C TYR A 695 3.70 9.09 27.20
N LEU A 696 2.43 9.18 27.57
CA LEU A 696 1.77 8.18 28.42
C LEU A 696 1.72 6.82 27.72
N PHE A 697 1.49 6.77 26.41
CA PHE A 697 1.45 5.52 25.66
C PHE A 697 2.84 4.86 25.62
N GLY A 698 3.89 5.62 25.27
CA GLY A 698 5.27 5.13 25.30
C GLY A 698 5.67 4.62 26.69
N LYS A 699 5.31 5.36 27.75
CA LYS A 699 5.56 4.94 29.13
C LYS A 699 4.75 3.71 29.53
N LYS A 700 3.48 3.59 29.10
CA LYS A 700 2.63 2.42 29.37
C LYS A 700 3.23 1.15 28.77
N LEU A 701 3.69 1.23 27.53
CA LEU A 701 4.23 0.09 26.78
C LEU A 701 5.65 -0.32 27.21
N PHE A 702 6.48 0.64 27.66
CA PHE A 702 7.91 0.41 27.88
C PHE A 702 8.42 0.72 29.30
N LYS A 703 7.53 1.16 30.20
CA LYS A 703 7.72 1.29 31.65
C LYS A 703 8.74 2.32 32.15
N LYS A 704 9.50 2.96 31.27
CA LYS A 704 10.46 4.02 31.63
C LYS A 704 10.02 5.36 31.05
N SER A 705 10.12 6.42 31.86
CA SER A 705 9.83 7.81 31.48
C SER A 705 10.60 8.25 30.22
N PHE A 706 11.84 7.80 30.07
CA PHE A 706 12.66 8.09 28.89
C PHE A 706 12.00 7.65 27.57
N TYR A 707 11.31 6.50 27.55
CA TYR A 707 10.63 6.03 26.34
C TYR A 707 9.33 6.79 26.08
N GLY A 708 8.65 7.25 27.14
CA GLY A 708 7.56 8.21 27.00
C GLY A 708 8.04 9.52 26.39
N PHE A 709 9.15 10.06 26.89
CA PHE A 709 9.80 11.25 26.33
C PHE A 709 10.12 11.07 24.85
N CYS A 710 10.80 9.98 24.46
CA CYS A 710 11.09 9.72 23.06
C CYS A 710 9.82 9.65 22.20
N ALA A 711 8.76 8.97 22.65
CA ALA A 711 7.51 8.87 21.89
C ALA A 711 6.87 10.24 21.65
N ALA A 712 6.76 11.06 22.71
CA ALA A 712 6.23 12.42 22.60
C ALA A 712 7.12 13.34 21.76
N PHE A 713 8.45 13.16 21.83
CA PHE A 713 9.40 13.96 21.07
C PHE A 713 9.28 13.69 19.57
N LEU A 714 9.12 12.42 19.17
CA LEU A 714 8.90 12.06 17.77
C LEU A 714 7.58 12.66 17.24
N MET A 715 6.52 12.66 18.06
CA MET A 715 5.23 13.27 17.70
C MET A 715 5.35 14.79 17.55
N MET A 716 5.97 15.45 18.52
CA MET A 716 6.15 16.91 18.58
C MET A 716 6.86 17.48 17.34
N PHE A 717 7.80 16.72 16.77
CA PHE A 717 8.64 17.14 15.65
C PHE A 717 8.34 16.36 14.36
N ASP A 718 7.15 15.77 14.25
CA ASP A 718 6.66 15.22 12.99
C ASP A 718 5.98 16.30 12.15
N LEU A 719 6.36 16.35 10.87
CA LEU A 719 5.91 17.38 9.94
C LEU A 719 4.42 17.26 9.60
N MET A 720 3.90 16.03 9.49
CA MET A 720 2.49 15.80 9.17
C MET A 720 1.62 16.07 10.39
N HIS A 721 2.05 15.67 11.59
CA HIS A 721 1.37 16.07 12.83
C HIS A 721 1.23 17.58 12.91
N PHE A 722 2.31 18.33 12.70
CA PHE A 722 2.29 19.79 12.73
C PHE A 722 1.36 20.41 11.68
N ALA A 723 1.49 20.03 10.41
CA ALA A 723 0.69 20.59 9.33
C ALA A 723 -0.80 20.25 9.48
N GLN A 724 -1.13 18.99 9.75
CA GLN A 724 -2.52 18.52 9.81
C GLN A 724 -3.30 19.12 10.97
N THR A 725 -2.64 19.34 12.13
CA THR A 725 -3.34 19.85 13.31
C THR A 725 -3.60 21.35 13.27
N ARG A 726 -2.85 22.09 12.45
CA ARG A 726 -3.06 23.54 12.24
C ARG A 726 -4.12 23.85 11.18
N LEU A 727 -4.53 22.84 10.41
CA LEU A 727 -5.58 22.92 9.41
C LEU A 727 -6.94 22.58 10.03
N ALA A 728 -8.00 23.33 9.71
CA ALA A 728 -9.36 23.04 10.19
C ALA A 728 -10.03 21.87 9.46
N THR A 729 -9.48 20.67 9.65
CA THR A 729 -10.02 19.40 9.15
C THR A 729 -10.33 18.43 10.29
N ILE A 730 -11.16 17.43 9.98
CA ILE A 730 -11.63 16.46 10.96
C ILE A 730 -10.61 15.33 11.28
N ASP A 731 -9.49 15.28 10.57
CA ASP A 731 -8.48 14.22 10.70
C ASP A 731 -7.72 14.24 12.03
N SER A 732 -7.50 15.42 12.59
CA SER A 732 -6.84 15.61 13.88
C SER A 732 -7.66 15.02 15.02
N TYR A 733 -8.97 15.28 15.05
CA TYR A 733 -9.88 14.68 16.03
C TYR A 733 -9.95 13.16 15.88
N THR A 734 -10.04 12.68 14.64
CA THR A 734 -10.08 11.24 14.33
C THR A 734 -8.84 10.54 14.87
N THR A 735 -7.65 11.08 14.59
CA THR A 735 -6.37 10.50 15.04
C THR A 735 -6.27 10.50 16.56
N PHE A 736 -6.69 11.58 17.22
CA PHE A 736 -6.68 11.69 18.67
C PHE A 736 -7.55 10.62 19.34
N PHE A 737 -8.79 10.43 18.85
CA PHE A 737 -9.69 9.41 19.37
C PHE A 737 -9.21 7.98 19.08
N VAL A 738 -8.58 7.75 17.92
CA VAL A 738 -7.90 6.48 17.61
C VAL A 738 -6.76 6.20 18.59
N MET A 739 -5.92 7.19 18.91
CA MET A 739 -4.87 7.02 19.90
C MET A 739 -5.44 6.62 21.27
N LEU A 740 -6.51 7.30 21.71
CA LEU A 740 -7.14 7.03 23.01
C LEU A 740 -7.80 5.65 23.08
N MET A 741 -8.57 5.25 22.05
CA MET A 741 -9.23 3.94 22.08
C MET A 741 -8.20 2.79 22.18
N TYR A 742 -7.07 2.87 21.46
CA TYR A 742 -6.00 1.89 21.59
C TYR A 742 -5.20 2.03 22.89
N TYR A 743 -5.03 3.25 23.42
CA TYR A 743 -4.37 3.47 24.71
C TYR A 743 -5.11 2.81 25.87
N PHE A 744 -6.45 2.90 25.88
CA PHE A 744 -7.28 2.24 26.89
C PHE A 744 -7.43 0.74 26.63
N MET A 745 -7.55 0.30 25.37
CA MET A 745 -7.49 -1.13 25.05
C MET A 745 -6.15 -1.76 25.44
N ALA A 746 -5.04 -1.04 25.30
CA ALA A 746 -3.73 -1.47 25.80
C ALA A 746 -3.74 -1.64 27.33
N ASP A 747 -4.43 -0.77 28.07
CA ASP A 747 -4.58 -0.90 29.51
C ASP A 747 -5.26 -2.23 29.89
N TYR A 748 -6.32 -2.57 29.15
CA TYR A 748 -7.05 -3.81 29.33
C TYR A 748 -6.24 -5.04 28.91
N TYR A 749 -5.56 -4.99 27.76
CA TYR A 749 -4.82 -6.15 27.24
C TYR A 749 -3.58 -6.50 28.08
N LEU A 750 -2.90 -5.48 28.59
CA LEU A 750 -1.66 -5.68 29.33
C LEU A 750 -1.92 -6.15 30.77
N GLN A 751 -3.10 -5.88 31.33
CA GLN A 751 -3.52 -6.29 32.66
C GLN A 751 -4.53 -7.43 32.56
N LYS A 752 -4.33 -8.55 33.27
CA LYS A 752 -5.35 -9.60 33.27
C LYS A 752 -6.57 -9.12 34.07
N SER A 753 -7.76 -9.25 33.50
CA SER A 753 -9.00 -8.75 34.10
C SER A 753 -9.25 -9.34 35.50
N TYR A 754 -8.95 -10.62 35.69
CA TYR A 754 -9.09 -11.29 36.99
C TYR A 754 -8.06 -10.84 38.05
N GLN A 755 -6.92 -10.26 37.63
CA GLN A 755 -5.94 -9.67 38.55
C GLN A 755 -6.34 -8.24 38.95
N LYS A 756 -6.93 -7.48 38.02
CA LYS A 756 -7.38 -6.11 38.26
C LYS A 756 -8.69 -6.03 39.05
N GLY A 757 -9.52 -7.08 38.96
CA GLY A 757 -10.87 -7.11 39.48
C GLY A 757 -11.90 -6.72 38.43
N PHE A 758 -13.11 -7.29 38.53
CA PHE A 758 -14.14 -7.20 37.48
C PHE A 758 -14.48 -5.76 37.10
N TYR A 759 -15.00 -4.95 38.02
CA TYR A 759 -15.37 -3.56 37.76
C TYR A 759 -14.20 -2.69 37.29
N SER A 760 -13.03 -2.83 37.93
CA SER A 760 -11.81 -2.10 37.56
C SER A 760 -11.31 -2.45 36.15
N SER A 761 -11.58 -3.68 35.67
CA SER A 761 -11.27 -4.10 34.31
C SER A 761 -12.26 -3.59 33.26
N LEU A 762 -13.49 -3.21 33.66
CA LEU A 762 -14.47 -2.64 32.75
C LEU A 762 -14.18 -1.17 32.39
N VAL A 763 -13.56 -0.40 33.31
CA VAL A 763 -13.22 1.02 33.07
C VAL A 763 -12.40 1.24 31.78
N PRO A 764 -11.27 0.54 31.53
CA PRO A 764 -10.53 0.72 30.28
C PRO A 764 -11.30 0.24 29.05
N LEU A 765 -12.19 -0.76 29.16
CA LEU A 765 -13.04 -1.17 28.04
C LEU A 765 -14.10 -0.11 27.73
N PHE A 766 -14.74 0.45 28.76
CA PHE A 766 -15.69 1.56 28.62
C PHE A 766 -15.02 2.76 27.95
N LEU A 767 -13.86 3.19 28.46
CA LEU A 767 -13.13 4.32 27.87
C LEU A 767 -12.69 4.03 26.43
N SER A 768 -12.23 2.81 26.15
CA SER A 768 -11.92 2.39 24.78
C SER A 768 -13.14 2.47 23.85
N GLY A 769 -14.31 2.02 24.32
CA GLY A 769 -15.57 2.09 23.57
C GLY A 769 -16.08 3.52 23.39
N LEU A 770 -15.97 4.36 24.42
CA LEU A 770 -16.32 5.78 24.38
C LEU A 770 -15.52 6.52 23.31
N PHE A 771 -14.19 6.39 23.31
CA PHE A 771 -13.34 7.04 22.31
C PHE A 771 -13.48 6.42 20.92
N PHE A 772 -13.79 5.13 20.82
CA PHE A 772 -14.19 4.53 19.56
C PHE A 772 -15.47 5.19 18.99
N GLY A 773 -16.49 5.41 19.83
CA GLY A 773 -17.73 6.11 19.44
C GLY A 773 -17.50 7.55 19.00
N LEU A 774 -16.68 8.30 19.74
CA LEU A 774 -16.29 9.67 19.36
C LEU A 774 -15.50 9.69 18.03
N GLY A 775 -14.59 8.75 17.83
CA GLY A 775 -13.88 8.58 16.56
C GLY A 775 -14.83 8.29 15.40
N ALA A 776 -15.73 7.32 15.57
CA ALA A 776 -16.71 6.94 14.54
C ALA A 776 -17.67 8.09 14.20
N ALA A 777 -18.07 8.89 15.19
CA ALA A 777 -18.90 10.09 15.02
C ALA A 777 -18.15 11.28 14.39
N THR A 778 -16.83 11.18 14.24
CA THR A 778 -15.98 12.17 13.54
C THR A 778 -15.74 11.75 12.09
N LYS A 779 -15.22 10.55 11.87
CA LYS A 779 -14.88 10.03 10.53
C LYS A 779 -14.91 8.50 10.54
N TRP A 780 -15.47 7.89 9.49
CA TRP A 780 -15.55 6.42 9.38
C TRP A 780 -14.19 5.72 9.34
N SER A 781 -13.09 6.41 9.06
CA SER A 781 -11.75 5.84 9.17
C SER A 781 -11.37 5.43 10.60
N ALA A 782 -12.04 5.94 11.63
CA ALA A 782 -11.89 5.41 12.99
C ALA A 782 -12.48 4.00 13.14
N ILE A 783 -13.51 3.65 12.35
CA ILE A 783 -14.19 2.35 12.40
C ILE A 783 -13.25 1.21 11.99
N TYR A 784 -12.28 1.50 11.13
CA TYR A 784 -11.25 0.55 10.70
C TYR A 784 -10.48 -0.03 11.90
N GLY A 785 -10.33 0.75 12.98
CA GLY A 785 -9.68 0.32 14.21
C GLY A 785 -10.51 -0.64 15.06
N ALA A 786 -11.83 -0.71 14.86
CA ALA A 786 -12.72 -1.60 15.62
C ALA A 786 -12.31 -3.08 15.49
N LEU A 787 -11.89 -3.49 14.28
CA LEU A 787 -11.37 -4.83 14.05
C LEU A 787 -10.12 -5.09 14.91
N GLY A 788 -9.24 -4.10 15.05
CA GLY A 788 -8.05 -4.20 15.88
C GLY A 788 -8.38 -4.29 17.37
N LEU A 789 -9.34 -3.50 17.84
CA LEU A 789 -9.86 -3.57 19.21
C LEU A 789 -10.42 -4.96 19.51
N ALA A 790 -11.24 -5.52 18.61
CA ALA A 790 -11.80 -6.86 18.75
C ALA A 790 -10.71 -7.93 18.80
N VAL A 791 -9.73 -7.90 17.88
CA VAL A 791 -8.60 -8.84 17.86
C VAL A 791 -7.82 -8.79 19.18
N ILE A 792 -7.52 -7.60 19.69
CA ILE A 792 -6.81 -7.43 20.96
C ILE A 792 -7.63 -7.98 22.13
N PHE A 793 -8.91 -7.63 22.21
CA PHE A 793 -9.82 -8.08 23.26
C PHE A 793 -10.00 -9.61 23.29
N PHE A 794 -10.31 -10.23 22.15
CA PHE A 794 -10.49 -11.68 22.08
C PHE A 794 -9.17 -12.43 22.33
N THR A 795 -8.03 -11.85 21.93
CA THR A 795 -6.72 -12.40 22.29
C THR A 795 -6.48 -12.33 23.80
N ALA A 796 -6.91 -11.25 24.48
CA ALA A 796 -6.85 -11.16 25.93
C ALA A 796 -7.68 -12.28 26.58
N LYS A 797 -8.94 -12.43 26.16
CA LYS A 797 -9.87 -13.44 26.69
C LYS A 797 -9.38 -14.86 26.47
N TYR A 798 -8.83 -15.13 25.29
CA TYR A 798 -8.24 -16.43 24.97
C TYR A 798 -7.08 -16.77 25.92
N LYS A 799 -6.18 -15.81 26.18
CA LYS A 799 -5.05 -16.01 27.11
C LYS A 799 -5.54 -16.23 28.54
N GLU A 800 -6.46 -15.41 29.02
CA GLU A 800 -7.03 -15.55 30.37
C GLU A 800 -7.80 -16.88 30.55
N TYR A 801 -8.48 -17.36 29.51
CA TYR A 801 -9.14 -18.66 29.55
C TYR A 801 -8.13 -19.82 29.65
N GLY A 802 -6.95 -19.68 29.02
CA GLY A 802 -5.82 -20.59 29.22
C GLY A 802 -5.31 -20.60 30.66
N ASP A 803 -5.22 -19.42 31.29
CA ASP A 803 -4.87 -19.30 32.71
C ASP A 803 -5.92 -19.96 33.60
N TYR A 804 -7.20 -19.73 33.34
CA TYR A 804 -8.32 -20.37 34.03
C TYR A 804 -8.27 -21.90 33.94
N LYS A 805 -8.04 -22.46 32.75
CA LYS A 805 -7.89 -23.92 32.58
C LYS A 805 -6.73 -24.46 33.41
N THR A 806 -5.59 -23.80 33.36
CA THR A 806 -4.39 -24.21 34.09
C THR A 806 -4.63 -24.17 35.61
N ALA A 807 -5.20 -23.07 36.11
CA ALA A 807 -5.52 -22.91 37.52
C ALA A 807 -6.62 -23.87 37.99
N LYS A 808 -7.59 -24.20 37.15
CA LYS A 808 -8.64 -25.19 37.45
C LYS A 808 -8.07 -26.60 37.57
N ILE A 809 -7.16 -26.99 36.68
CA ILE A 809 -6.49 -28.30 36.76
C ILE A 809 -5.66 -28.38 38.05
N GLN A 810 -4.90 -27.32 38.36
CA GLN A 810 -4.10 -27.25 39.60
C GLN A 810 -4.97 -27.34 40.86
N ALA A 811 -6.10 -26.62 40.89
CA ALA A 811 -7.06 -26.65 41.98
C ALA A 811 -7.72 -28.02 42.22
N VAL A 812 -7.85 -28.84 41.17
CA VAL A 812 -8.37 -30.22 41.28
C VAL A 812 -7.30 -31.18 41.80
N SER A 813 -6.02 -30.91 41.53
CA SER A 813 -4.88 -31.73 41.97
C SER A 813 -4.33 -31.38 43.36
N ASP A 814 -4.84 -30.32 44.00
CA ASP A 814 -4.33 -29.79 45.26
C ASP A 814 -5.36 -30.03 46.39
N ASP A 815 -5.09 -31.04 47.23
CA ASP A 815 -5.94 -31.45 48.37
C ASP A 815 -6.00 -30.40 49.51
N SER A 816 -5.23 -29.30 49.40
CA SER A 816 -5.24 -28.21 50.40
C SER A 816 -6.49 -27.33 50.36
N GLY A 817 -7.38 -27.50 49.37
CA GLY A 817 -8.64 -26.75 49.24
C GLY A 817 -8.46 -25.27 48.88
N ASN A 818 -7.23 -24.80 48.65
CA ASN A 818 -6.90 -23.38 48.55
C ASN A 818 -6.96 -22.87 47.09
N SER A 819 -8.15 -22.92 46.49
CA SER A 819 -8.39 -22.41 45.13
C SER A 819 -8.49 -20.89 45.09
N PRO A 820 -7.88 -20.19 44.11
CA PRO A 820 -8.01 -18.74 43.99
C PRO A 820 -9.47 -18.28 43.85
N ALA A 821 -9.88 -17.27 44.63
CA ALA A 821 -11.26 -16.77 44.66
C ALA A 821 -11.79 -16.31 43.28
N TRP A 822 -10.91 -15.89 42.37
CA TRP A 822 -11.27 -15.47 41.02
C TRP A 822 -11.72 -16.65 40.12
N LEU A 823 -11.32 -17.89 40.43
CA LEU A 823 -11.59 -19.07 39.59
C LEU A 823 -13.10 -19.33 39.45
N LYS A 824 -13.85 -19.23 40.55
CA LYS A 824 -15.32 -19.38 40.57
C LYS A 824 -16.02 -18.27 39.79
N LYS A 825 -15.45 -17.06 39.80
CA LYS A 825 -15.99 -15.88 39.14
C LYS A 825 -15.58 -15.75 37.67
N PHE A 826 -14.60 -16.52 37.20
CA PHE A 826 -14.02 -16.34 35.87
C PHE A 826 -15.04 -16.46 34.73
N ILE A 827 -15.75 -17.58 34.66
CA ILE A 827 -16.76 -17.81 33.61
C ILE A 827 -17.96 -16.85 33.72
N PRO A 828 -18.64 -16.70 34.86
CA PRO A 828 -19.81 -15.84 34.93
C PRO A 828 -19.46 -14.35 34.79
N ASP A 829 -18.43 -13.86 35.48
CA ASP A 829 -18.13 -12.42 35.54
C ASP A 829 -17.10 -12.01 34.48
N TYR A 830 -15.91 -12.59 34.56
CA TYR A 830 -14.78 -12.17 33.72
C TYR A 830 -14.89 -12.62 32.26
N MET A 831 -15.74 -13.60 31.95
CA MET A 831 -16.07 -14.00 30.58
C MET A 831 -17.45 -13.45 30.17
N TRP A 832 -18.55 -14.00 30.69
CA TRP A 832 -19.88 -13.70 30.17
C TRP A 832 -20.36 -12.27 30.42
N LYS A 833 -20.34 -11.79 31.67
CA LYS A 833 -20.74 -10.40 31.95
C LYS A 833 -19.87 -9.40 31.20
N THR A 834 -18.55 -9.66 31.10
CA THR A 834 -17.65 -8.82 30.30
C THR A 834 -18.09 -8.74 28.83
N MET A 835 -18.46 -9.86 28.21
CA MET A 835 -18.97 -9.87 26.82
C MET A 835 -20.26 -9.04 26.68
N VAL A 836 -21.18 -9.13 27.65
CA VAL A 836 -22.41 -8.30 27.67
C VAL A 836 -22.08 -6.82 27.79
N TYR A 837 -21.16 -6.44 28.69
CA TYR A 837 -20.69 -5.06 28.79
C TYR A 837 -20.00 -4.58 27.51
N CYS A 838 -19.30 -5.45 26.78
CA CYS A 838 -18.73 -5.08 25.48
C CYS A 838 -19.80 -4.72 24.44
N VAL A 839 -20.99 -5.35 24.46
CA VAL A 839 -22.11 -4.92 23.60
C VAL A 839 -22.54 -3.49 23.96
N LEU A 840 -22.65 -3.19 25.25
CA LEU A 840 -22.95 -1.82 25.71
C LEU A 840 -21.85 -0.84 25.27
N PHE A 841 -20.58 -1.16 25.50
CA PHE A 841 -19.45 -0.24 25.32
C PHE A 841 -19.02 -0.05 23.86
N PHE A 842 -19.15 -1.07 23.00
CA PHE A 842 -18.65 -1.04 21.62
C PHE A 842 -19.76 -1.03 20.56
N ILE A 843 -21.04 -1.14 20.94
CA ILE A 843 -22.17 -1.08 20.01
C ILE A 843 -23.17 -0.01 20.44
N ILE A 844 -23.77 -0.14 21.62
CA ILE A 844 -24.86 0.74 22.06
C ILE A 844 -24.37 2.17 22.30
N ILE A 845 -23.33 2.34 23.12
CA ILE A 845 -22.78 3.67 23.44
C ILE A 845 -22.21 4.36 22.19
N PRO A 846 -21.37 3.71 21.35
CA PRO A 846 -20.92 4.29 20.09
C PRO A 846 -22.06 4.67 19.15
N GLY A 847 -23.08 3.83 19.03
CA GLY A 847 -24.28 4.12 18.23
C GLY A 847 -25.04 5.34 18.75
N ALA A 848 -25.21 5.45 20.07
CA ALA A 848 -25.82 6.61 20.70
C ALA A 848 -25.00 7.89 20.46
N ILE A 849 -23.68 7.86 20.66
CA ILE A 849 -22.79 9.01 20.39
C ILE A 849 -22.88 9.43 18.92
N TYR A 850 -22.86 8.45 18.01
CA TYR A 850 -22.97 8.69 16.58
C TYR A 850 -24.29 9.39 16.24
N LEU A 851 -25.43 8.90 16.73
CA LEU A 851 -26.74 9.52 16.50
C LEU A 851 -26.86 10.91 17.15
N LEU A 852 -26.39 11.06 18.40
CA LEU A 852 -26.42 12.34 19.12
C LEU A 852 -25.57 13.40 18.42
N SER A 853 -24.51 13.01 17.70
CA SER A 853 -23.73 13.96 16.91
C SER A 853 -24.55 14.62 15.80
N TYR A 854 -25.67 14.05 15.35
CA TYR A 854 -26.55 14.65 14.34
C TYR A 854 -27.59 15.63 14.90
N ILE A 855 -27.56 15.97 16.20
CA ILE A 855 -28.46 16.98 16.77
C ILE A 855 -28.46 18.30 15.97
N PRO A 856 -27.32 18.87 15.53
CA PRO A 856 -27.33 20.10 14.73
C PRO A 856 -28.10 19.99 13.41
N TYR A 857 -28.12 18.82 12.77
CA TYR A 857 -28.92 18.60 11.56
C TYR A 857 -30.42 18.71 11.87
N LEU A 858 -30.86 18.19 13.02
CA LEU A 858 -32.27 18.25 13.44
C LEU A 858 -32.71 19.66 13.88
N LEU A 859 -31.76 20.56 14.17
CA LEU A 859 -32.05 21.95 14.51
C LEU A 859 -32.26 22.83 13.26
N VAL A 860 -31.91 22.33 12.08
CA VAL A 860 -32.17 23.04 10.81
C VAL A 860 -33.68 22.99 10.51
N PRO A 861 -34.32 24.14 10.26
CA PRO A 861 -35.75 24.19 9.92
C PRO A 861 -36.10 23.25 8.76
N GLY A 862 -37.10 22.40 8.97
CA GLY A 862 -37.61 21.46 7.96
C GLY A 862 -36.92 20.09 7.91
N MET A 863 -35.77 19.89 8.57
CA MET A 863 -35.13 18.58 8.64
C MET A 863 -35.81 17.64 9.65
N LYS A 864 -35.85 16.34 9.31
CA LYS A 864 -36.46 15.26 10.09
C LYS A 864 -35.44 14.17 10.40
N PHE A 865 -35.75 13.33 11.38
CA PHE A 865 -34.91 12.18 11.71
C PHE A 865 -34.72 11.20 10.55
N SER A 866 -35.72 11.07 9.66
CA SER A 866 -35.61 10.27 8.42
C SER A 866 -34.45 10.73 7.54
N ASP A 867 -34.19 12.04 7.49
CA ASP A 867 -33.15 12.61 6.63
C ASP A 867 -31.77 12.17 7.10
N ILE A 868 -31.57 11.95 8.42
CA ILE A 868 -30.30 11.41 8.96
C ILE A 868 -30.03 10.01 8.42
N ILE A 869 -31.06 9.17 8.33
CA ILE A 869 -30.96 7.82 7.77
C ILE A 869 -30.61 7.90 6.28
N ASP A 870 -31.27 8.81 5.55
CA ASP A 870 -30.99 9.06 4.14
C ASP A 870 -29.57 9.59 3.89
N TYR A 871 -29.05 10.42 4.80
CA TYR A 871 -27.65 10.86 4.77
C TYR A 871 -26.70 9.67 4.93
N GLN A 872 -26.97 8.67 5.78
CA GLN A 872 -26.10 7.49 5.89
C GLN A 872 -26.00 6.73 4.56
N GLY A 873 -27.14 6.52 3.91
CA GLY A 873 -27.20 5.88 2.59
C GLY A 873 -26.49 6.71 1.52
N SER A 874 -26.66 8.03 1.56
CA SER A 874 -26.01 8.96 0.63
C SER A 874 -24.50 9.01 0.84
N MET A 875 -24.03 9.05 2.10
CA MET A 875 -22.61 9.01 2.44
C MET A 875 -21.95 7.72 1.93
N TYR A 876 -22.62 6.58 2.13
CA TYR A 876 -22.12 5.31 1.62
C TYR A 876 -22.06 5.29 0.09
N ARG A 877 -23.11 5.76 -0.60
CA ARG A 877 -23.12 5.85 -2.07
C ARG A 877 -22.03 6.80 -2.58
N TYR A 878 -21.86 7.95 -1.96
CA TYR A 878 -20.80 8.91 -2.28
C TYR A 878 -19.43 8.23 -2.19
N HIS A 879 -19.07 7.65 -1.03
CA HIS A 879 -17.75 7.03 -0.85
C HIS A 879 -17.54 5.76 -1.67
N SER A 880 -18.59 5.00 -2.02
CA SER A 880 -18.47 3.78 -2.82
C SER A 880 -18.42 4.03 -4.34
N ARG A 881 -18.92 5.17 -4.81
CA ARG A 881 -19.01 5.52 -6.24
C ARG A 881 -18.18 6.76 -6.62
N LEU A 882 -17.40 7.32 -5.70
CA LEU A 882 -16.56 8.48 -5.98
C LEU A 882 -15.47 8.12 -6.98
N GLU A 883 -15.67 8.51 -8.23
CA GLU A 883 -14.67 8.51 -9.29
C GLU A 883 -14.25 9.96 -9.53
N SER A 884 -13.05 10.33 -9.08
CA SER A 884 -12.48 11.65 -9.33
C SER A 884 -10.99 11.50 -9.63
N THR A 885 -10.44 12.39 -10.44
CA THR A 885 -8.99 12.51 -10.62
C THR A 885 -8.56 13.80 -9.93
N HIS A 886 -7.65 13.67 -8.97
CA HIS A 886 -7.07 14.83 -8.28
C HIS A 886 -5.55 14.78 -8.40
N ASP A 887 -4.93 15.89 -8.78
CA ASP A 887 -3.49 15.94 -9.07
C ASP A 887 -2.63 15.48 -7.88
N PHE A 888 -3.05 15.78 -6.66
CA PHE A 888 -2.32 15.39 -5.44
C PHE A 888 -2.71 14.02 -4.85
N GLN A 889 -3.54 13.23 -5.54
CA GLN A 889 -3.89 11.89 -5.07
C GLN A 889 -2.67 10.95 -4.98
N SER A 890 -2.62 10.11 -3.96
CA SER A 890 -1.52 9.18 -3.70
C SER A 890 -2.03 7.81 -3.25
N GLN A 891 -1.29 6.76 -3.59
CA GLN A 891 -1.67 5.38 -3.28
C GLN A 891 -1.21 4.98 -1.87
N TRP A 892 -1.98 4.16 -1.16
CA TRP A 892 -1.71 3.75 0.23
C TRP A 892 -0.29 3.25 0.51
N TRP A 893 0.32 2.53 -0.44
CA TRP A 893 1.67 1.97 -0.29
C TRP A 893 2.77 3.02 -0.42
N THR A 894 2.46 4.17 -1.01
CA THR A 894 3.41 5.30 -1.16
C THR A 894 3.54 6.13 0.11
N TRP A 895 2.55 6.07 1.00
CA TRP A 895 2.49 6.95 2.17
C TRP A 895 3.65 6.73 3.15
N PRO A 896 3.99 5.50 3.60
CA PRO A 896 5.09 5.31 4.55
C PRO A 896 6.45 5.77 4.01
N LEU A 897 6.60 5.79 2.68
CA LEU A 897 7.81 6.21 1.97
C LEU A 897 7.83 7.72 1.68
N MET A 898 6.68 8.40 1.85
CA MET A 898 6.47 9.81 1.51
C MET A 898 6.76 10.11 0.04
N ILE A 899 6.48 9.18 -0.88
CA ILE A 899 6.79 9.39 -2.30
C ILE A 899 6.02 10.59 -2.83
N ARG A 900 4.73 10.71 -2.50
CA ARG A 900 3.87 11.81 -2.97
C ARG A 900 3.21 12.50 -1.78
N PRO A 901 3.80 13.61 -1.29
CA PRO A 901 3.16 14.53 -0.36
C PRO A 901 1.86 15.08 -0.92
N ILE A 902 1.05 15.66 -0.05
CA ILE A 902 -0.08 16.51 -0.45
C ILE A 902 0.28 17.97 -0.21
N TRP A 903 -0.19 18.84 -1.09
CA TRP A 903 0.06 20.27 -1.04
C TRP A 903 -1.25 20.99 -0.68
N TYR A 904 -1.28 21.65 0.47
CA TYR A 904 -2.46 22.33 1.02
C TYR A 904 -2.54 23.80 0.63
N TYR A 905 -1.39 24.46 0.53
CA TYR A 905 -1.35 25.90 0.35
C TYR A 905 -0.15 26.32 -0.51
N GLN A 906 -0.41 27.22 -1.45
CA GLN A 906 0.58 27.95 -2.22
C GLN A 906 0.25 29.44 -2.13
N GLY A 907 1.18 30.24 -1.61
CA GLY A 907 1.02 31.69 -1.56
C GLY A 907 1.09 32.33 -2.95
N ARG A 908 0.22 33.32 -3.19
CA ARG A 908 0.19 34.16 -4.39
C ARG A 908 0.57 35.60 -4.03
N ASP A 909 0.90 36.40 -5.04
CA ASP A 909 1.25 37.82 -4.90
C ASP A 909 2.35 38.08 -3.84
N LEU A 910 3.34 37.19 -3.81
CA LEU A 910 4.51 37.30 -2.94
C LEU A 910 5.58 38.17 -3.61
N PRO A 911 6.46 38.83 -2.84
CA PRO A 911 7.61 39.53 -3.40
C PRO A 911 8.43 38.63 -4.32
N ALA A 912 9.01 39.21 -5.38
CA ALA A 912 9.73 38.45 -6.40
C ALA A 912 10.82 37.53 -5.80
N GLY A 913 10.81 36.26 -6.20
CA GLY A 913 11.74 35.23 -5.72
C GLY A 913 11.42 34.64 -4.34
N MET A 914 10.27 35.01 -3.74
CA MET A 914 9.79 34.43 -2.48
C MET A 914 8.69 33.39 -2.74
N ALA A 915 8.58 32.42 -1.85
CA ALA A 915 7.56 31.39 -1.84
C ALA A 915 7.00 31.19 -0.42
N SER A 916 5.73 30.82 -0.35
CA SER A 916 5.08 30.35 0.87
C SER A 916 4.25 29.11 0.53
N THR A 917 4.40 28.07 1.35
CA THR A 917 3.85 26.75 1.05
C THR A 917 3.49 26.01 2.33
N ILE A 918 2.39 25.24 2.28
CA ILE A 918 2.07 24.23 3.30
C ILE A 918 1.89 22.90 2.59
N ALA A 919 2.84 22.00 2.80
CA ALA A 919 2.74 20.61 2.41
C ALA A 919 2.56 19.71 3.65
N SER A 920 1.99 18.52 3.43
CA SER A 920 1.78 17.53 4.48
C SER A 920 2.42 16.21 4.08
N PHE A 921 3.44 15.83 4.86
CA PHE A 921 4.25 14.63 4.76
C PHE A 921 5.00 14.43 6.08
N GLY A 922 5.60 13.26 6.27
CA GLY A 922 6.31 12.93 7.50
C GLY A 922 7.67 13.57 7.68
N ASN A 923 8.18 13.57 8.92
CA ASN A 923 9.61 13.83 9.12
C ASN A 923 10.43 12.63 8.60
N PRO A 924 11.38 12.81 7.64
CA PRO A 924 12.14 11.70 7.07
C PRO A 924 12.90 10.85 8.09
N ALA A 925 13.45 11.46 9.14
CA ALA A 925 14.13 10.73 10.20
C ALA A 925 13.16 9.90 11.07
N VAL A 926 11.88 10.26 11.13
CA VAL A 926 10.85 9.51 11.85
C VAL A 926 10.30 8.40 10.96
N TRP A 927 9.83 8.73 9.76
CA TRP A 927 9.07 7.80 8.91
C TRP A 927 9.94 6.72 8.29
N TRP A 928 11.10 7.08 7.74
CA TRP A 928 12.00 6.09 7.16
C TRP A 928 12.63 5.18 8.22
N ALA A 929 12.83 5.66 9.45
CA ALA A 929 13.21 4.82 10.58
C ALA A 929 12.05 3.91 11.03
N ALA A 930 10.81 4.37 10.92
CA ALA A 930 9.64 3.62 11.31
C ALA A 930 9.37 2.39 10.41
N ILE A 931 9.78 2.40 9.14
CA ILE A 931 9.63 1.26 8.23
C ILE A 931 10.36 0.01 8.77
N PRO A 932 11.70 -0.02 8.94
CA PRO A 932 12.40 -1.18 9.50
C PRO A 932 11.99 -1.43 10.95
N ALA A 933 11.70 -0.39 11.73
CA ALA A 933 11.22 -0.54 13.10
C ALA A 933 9.88 -1.28 13.18
N PHE A 934 8.98 -1.05 12.23
CA PHE A 934 7.70 -1.76 12.14
C PHE A 934 7.90 -3.26 11.87
N PHE A 935 8.79 -3.65 10.96
CA PHE A 935 9.11 -5.07 10.75
C PHE A 935 9.75 -5.73 12.00
N ILE A 936 10.56 -4.97 12.75
CA ILE A 936 11.09 -5.42 14.04
C ILE A 936 9.96 -5.57 15.06
N ALA A 937 8.99 -4.65 15.10
CA ALA A 937 7.80 -4.74 15.93
C ALA A 937 6.93 -5.95 15.56
N VAL A 938 6.71 -6.24 14.27
CA VAL A 938 6.02 -7.44 13.78
C VAL A 938 6.71 -8.70 14.29
N ARG A 939 8.04 -8.77 14.15
CA ARG A 939 8.84 -9.89 14.69
C ARG A 939 8.70 -10.02 16.20
N ALA A 940 8.69 -8.91 16.93
CA ALA A 940 8.54 -8.90 18.39
C ALA A 940 7.15 -9.33 18.83
N ALA A 941 6.09 -8.83 18.18
CA ALA A 941 4.70 -9.23 18.40
C ALA A 941 4.54 -10.73 18.19
N TRP A 942 5.09 -11.26 17.10
CA TRP A 942 5.06 -12.70 16.81
C TRP A 942 5.87 -13.53 17.82
N LYS A 943 6.95 -12.98 18.38
CA LYS A 943 7.69 -13.59 19.50
C LYS A 943 6.99 -13.47 20.86
N GLY A 944 5.77 -12.93 20.91
CA GLY A 944 4.96 -12.83 22.12
C GLY A 944 5.06 -11.50 22.87
N SER A 945 5.69 -10.47 22.29
CA SER A 945 5.68 -9.13 22.90
C SER A 945 4.26 -8.55 22.91
N LYS A 946 3.67 -8.43 24.11
CA LYS A 946 2.33 -7.88 24.30
C LYS A 946 2.22 -6.44 23.80
N SER A 947 3.22 -5.61 24.10
CA SER A 947 3.26 -4.20 23.67
C SER A 947 3.29 -4.06 22.15
N MET A 948 4.15 -4.84 21.46
CA MET A 948 4.25 -4.78 20.00
C MET A 948 3.07 -5.41 19.30
N PHE A 949 2.40 -6.39 19.92
CA PHE A 949 1.15 -6.92 19.40
C PHE A 949 0.09 -5.82 19.25
N ILE A 950 -0.10 -4.96 20.26
CA ILE A 950 -1.04 -3.83 20.19
C ILE A 950 -0.66 -2.87 19.04
N VAL A 951 0.62 -2.46 18.99
CA VAL A 951 1.13 -1.51 17.99
C VAL A 951 0.93 -2.05 16.57
N VAL A 952 1.30 -3.31 16.34
CA VAL A 952 1.20 -3.94 15.01
C VAL A 952 -0.25 -4.10 14.58
N ILE A 953 -1.13 -4.55 15.48
CA ILE A 953 -2.56 -4.68 15.18
C ILE A 953 -3.16 -3.32 14.84
N ALA A 954 -2.85 -2.26 15.60
CA ALA A 954 -3.35 -0.92 15.32
C ALA A 954 -2.96 -0.43 13.91
N VAL A 955 -1.68 -0.57 13.51
CA VAL A 955 -1.22 -0.18 12.17
C VAL A 955 -1.91 -1.02 11.08
N ILE A 956 -1.94 -2.35 11.23
CA ILE A 956 -2.49 -3.25 10.21
C ILE A 956 -3.97 -2.98 10.00
N THR A 957 -4.78 -2.87 11.06
CA THR A 957 -6.23 -2.72 10.90
C THR A 957 -6.62 -1.33 10.40
N GLN A 958 -5.84 -0.29 10.71
CA GLN A 958 -6.04 1.03 10.12
C GLN A 958 -5.61 1.08 8.65
N MET A 959 -4.56 0.36 8.26
CA MET A 959 -4.05 0.36 6.88
C MET A 959 -4.88 -0.52 5.94
N LEU A 960 -5.32 -1.69 6.39
CA LEU A 960 -5.90 -2.73 5.54
C LEU A 960 -7.10 -2.25 4.69
N PRO A 961 -8.06 -1.46 5.21
CA PRO A 961 -9.17 -0.97 4.40
C PRO A 961 -8.72 -0.08 3.23
N TRP A 962 -7.67 0.73 3.40
CA TRP A 962 -7.11 1.55 2.31
C TRP A 962 -6.50 0.72 1.19
N MET A 963 -6.16 -0.54 1.44
CA MET A 963 -5.70 -1.48 0.41
C MET A 963 -6.84 -1.94 -0.50
N LEU A 964 -8.10 -1.82 -0.03
CA LEU A 964 -9.31 -2.26 -0.72
C LEU A 964 -10.09 -1.08 -1.35
N ILE A 965 -9.91 0.13 -0.82
CA ILE A 965 -10.59 1.34 -1.30
C ILE A 965 -9.98 1.78 -2.64
N SER A 966 -10.82 1.91 -3.67
CA SER A 966 -10.42 2.29 -5.04
C SER A 966 -10.54 3.80 -5.34
N ARG A 967 -11.30 4.54 -4.53
CA ARG A 967 -11.47 6.00 -4.70
C ARG A 967 -10.18 6.77 -4.45
N SER A 968 -10.17 8.03 -4.87
CA SER A 968 -9.08 9.00 -4.64
C SER A 968 -8.72 9.05 -3.16
N SER A 969 -7.44 8.87 -2.88
CA SER A 969 -6.90 8.87 -1.51
C SER A 969 -5.61 9.67 -1.47
N PHE A 970 -5.22 10.04 -0.26
CA PHE A 970 -4.21 11.06 0.01
C PHE A 970 -3.38 10.67 1.23
N ILE A 971 -2.16 11.16 1.33
CA ILE A 971 -1.19 10.76 2.37
C ILE A 971 -1.68 11.02 3.80
N TYR A 972 -2.51 12.04 4.03
CA TYR A 972 -3.07 12.33 5.35
C TYR A 972 -3.97 11.21 5.90
N HIS A 973 -4.47 10.30 5.06
CA HIS A 973 -5.19 9.11 5.52
C HIS A 973 -4.30 8.15 6.31
N PHE A 974 -2.98 8.28 6.19
CA PHE A 974 -2.00 7.56 7.00
C PHE A 974 -1.86 8.13 8.43
N PHE A 975 -2.39 9.33 8.71
CA PHE A 975 -2.21 10.02 9.98
C PHE A 975 -2.61 9.21 11.23
N PRO A 976 -3.74 8.49 11.25
CA PRO A 976 -4.11 7.65 12.40
C PRO A 976 -3.12 6.52 12.69
N MET A 977 -2.23 6.16 11.76
CA MET A 977 -1.25 5.08 11.90
C MET A 977 0.10 5.58 12.44
N VAL A 978 0.41 6.85 12.22
CA VAL A 978 1.71 7.47 12.55
C VAL A 978 2.09 7.33 14.04
N PRO A 979 1.18 7.57 15.02
CA PRO A 979 1.51 7.38 16.44
C PRO A 979 2.01 5.97 16.77
N PHE A 980 1.44 4.95 16.14
CA PHE A 980 1.83 3.56 16.35
C PHE A 980 3.16 3.22 15.66
N MET A 981 3.41 3.82 14.49
CA MET A 981 4.71 3.72 13.81
C MET A 981 5.84 4.34 14.66
N MET A 982 5.59 5.47 15.33
CA MET A 982 6.53 6.07 16.28
C MET A 982 6.80 5.16 17.48
N LEU A 983 5.77 4.47 18.02
CA LEU A 983 5.96 3.49 19.09
C LEU A 983 6.84 2.31 18.66
N ALA A 984 6.79 1.90 17.39
CA ALA A 984 7.70 0.90 16.86
C ALA A 984 9.16 1.39 16.85
N VAL A 985 9.41 2.65 16.49
CA VAL A 985 10.75 3.28 16.58
C VAL A 985 11.24 3.30 18.03
N VAL A 986 10.38 3.70 18.98
CA VAL A 986 10.73 3.72 20.40
C VAL A 986 11.03 2.31 20.94
N TYR A 987 10.37 1.28 20.43
CA TYR A 987 10.72 -0.11 20.75
C TYR A 987 12.14 -0.48 20.29
N VAL A 988 12.56 -0.03 19.10
CA VAL A 988 13.94 -0.22 18.64
C VAL A 988 14.93 0.54 19.53
N ILE A 989 14.63 1.78 19.92
CA ILE A 989 15.42 2.55 20.89
C ILE A 989 15.56 1.80 22.22
N LYS A 990 14.46 1.22 22.72
CA LYS A 990 14.47 0.38 23.93
C LYS A 990 15.41 -0.82 23.76
N GLN A 991 15.28 -1.57 22.68
CA GLN A 991 16.13 -2.74 22.40
C GLN A 991 17.60 -2.36 22.26
N TRP A 992 17.90 -1.18 21.70
CA TRP A 992 19.26 -0.66 21.58
C TRP A 992 19.89 -0.42 22.96
N ILE A 993 19.19 0.32 23.82
CA ILE A 993 19.66 0.66 25.17
C ILE A 993 19.76 -0.59 26.06
N GLU A 994 18.79 -1.49 25.99
CA GLU A 994 18.78 -2.73 26.80
C GLU A 994 19.90 -3.70 26.43
N LYS A 995 20.47 -3.59 25.22
CA LYS A 995 21.70 -4.31 24.81
C LYS A 995 22.99 -3.62 25.29
N GLY A 996 22.90 -2.67 26.21
CA GLY A 996 24.04 -1.93 26.76
C GLY A 996 24.65 -0.90 25.80
N ARG A 997 23.95 -0.53 24.73
CA ARG A 997 24.46 0.46 23.77
C ARG A 997 24.27 1.89 24.28
N SER A 998 25.15 2.80 23.86
CA SER A 998 25.18 4.18 24.34
C SER A 998 23.93 4.98 24.00
N ARG A 999 23.43 5.75 24.99
CA ARG A 999 22.34 6.73 24.80
C ARG A 999 22.72 7.92 23.92
N LYS A 1000 24.03 8.18 23.73
CA LYS A 1000 24.50 9.27 22.85
C LYS A 1000 23.96 9.13 21.42
N VAL A 1001 23.85 7.90 20.92
CA VAL A 1001 23.27 7.61 19.59
C VAL A 1001 21.79 8.00 19.53
N VAL A 1002 21.05 7.75 20.62
CA VAL A 1002 19.64 8.11 20.72
C VAL A 1002 19.47 9.62 20.77
N TYR A 1003 20.30 10.34 21.54
CA TYR A 1003 20.29 11.80 21.54
C TYR A 1003 20.68 12.40 20.18
N GLY A 1004 21.65 11.80 19.48
CA GLY A 1004 21.98 12.19 18.11
C GLY A 1004 20.82 11.97 17.15
N TYR A 1005 20.09 10.85 17.27
CA TYR A 1005 18.89 10.58 16.49
C TYR A 1005 17.77 11.59 16.77
N LEU A 1006 17.48 11.89 18.05
CA LEU A 1006 16.48 12.91 18.40
C LEU A 1006 16.92 14.31 17.94
N GLY A 1007 18.21 14.62 18.01
CA GLY A 1007 18.78 15.85 17.45
C GLY A 1007 18.59 15.96 15.95
N LEU A 1008 18.75 14.86 15.21
CA LEU A 1008 18.46 14.80 13.76
C LEU A 1008 16.98 15.03 13.47
N VAL A 1009 16.07 14.41 14.25
CA VAL A 1009 14.62 14.62 14.10
C VAL A 1009 14.26 16.10 14.27
N LEU A 1010 14.79 16.76 15.31
CA LEU A 1010 14.61 18.19 15.54
C LEU A 1010 15.21 19.04 14.41
N ALA A 1011 16.44 18.73 13.98
CA ALA A 1011 17.10 19.47 12.91
C ALA A 1011 16.31 19.40 11.59
N LEU A 1012 15.76 18.23 11.24
CA LEU A 1012 14.90 18.09 10.06
C LEU A 1012 13.56 18.81 10.24
N PHE A 1013 12.98 18.83 11.45
CA PHE A 1013 11.79 19.64 11.69
C PHE A 1013 12.05 21.12 11.43
N ILE A 1014 13.16 21.67 11.96
CA ILE A 1014 13.55 23.07 11.74
C ILE A 1014 13.81 23.34 10.26
N LEU A 1015 14.52 22.43 9.57
CA LEU A 1015 14.83 22.55 8.14
C LEU A 1015 13.57 22.63 7.29
N PHE A 1016 12.60 21.74 7.56
CA PHE A 1016 11.36 21.65 6.80
C PHE A 1016 10.23 22.56 7.33
N TYR A 1017 10.43 23.24 8.46
CA TYR A 1017 9.41 24.10 9.08
C TYR A 1017 8.81 25.10 8.09
N PRO A 1018 9.59 25.82 7.24
CA PRO A 1018 9.00 26.74 6.26
C PRO A 1018 8.05 26.06 5.26
N ALA A 1019 8.32 24.79 4.89
CA ALA A 1019 7.52 24.06 3.92
C ALA A 1019 6.18 23.53 4.48
N VAL A 1020 6.01 23.53 5.80
CA VAL A 1020 4.81 23.00 6.49
C VAL A 1020 4.08 24.04 7.33
N SER A 1021 4.64 25.25 7.44
CA SER A 1021 4.10 26.33 8.26
C SER A 1021 3.43 27.45 7.46
N GLY A 1022 3.80 27.61 6.19
CA GLY A 1022 3.40 28.77 5.38
C GLY A 1022 4.31 29.99 5.58
N LEU A 1023 5.51 29.80 6.15
CA LEU A 1023 6.48 30.89 6.28
C LEU A 1023 6.99 31.34 4.91
N ILE A 1024 7.01 32.65 4.69
CA ILE A 1024 7.53 33.23 3.45
C ILE A 1024 9.06 33.15 3.47
N VAL A 1025 9.64 32.43 2.51
CA VAL A 1025 11.09 32.21 2.38
C VAL A 1025 11.51 32.31 0.90
N PRO A 1026 12.81 32.43 0.57
CA PRO A 1026 13.25 32.38 -0.81
C PRO A 1026 12.80 31.08 -1.51
N GLU A 1027 12.33 31.19 -2.76
CA GLU A 1027 11.83 30.04 -3.52
C GLU A 1027 12.91 28.94 -3.69
N THR A 1028 14.17 29.36 -3.80
CA THR A 1028 15.33 28.45 -3.86
C THR A 1028 15.44 27.55 -2.63
N TYR A 1029 15.04 28.04 -1.46
CA TYR A 1029 15.00 27.25 -0.23
C TYR A 1029 13.95 26.14 -0.31
N ILE A 1030 12.73 26.46 -0.77
CA ILE A 1030 11.67 25.46 -0.95
C ILE A 1030 12.09 24.41 -2.00
N ARG A 1031 12.67 24.84 -3.12
CA ARG A 1031 13.18 23.91 -4.14
C ARG A 1031 14.27 22.98 -3.59
N PHE A 1032 15.14 23.45 -2.71
CA PHE A 1032 16.17 22.64 -2.04
C PHE A 1032 15.57 21.53 -1.15
N LEU A 1033 14.40 21.78 -0.55
CA LEU A 1033 13.71 20.80 0.31
C LEU A 1033 13.08 19.64 -0.48
N ARG A 1034 13.01 19.71 -1.82
CA ARG A 1034 12.42 18.67 -2.69
C ARG A 1034 13.38 17.50 -2.87
N TRP A 1035 13.50 16.66 -1.85
CA TRP A 1035 14.44 15.53 -1.84
C TRP A 1035 14.05 14.40 -2.79
N LEU A 1036 12.77 14.27 -3.14
CA LEU A 1036 12.28 13.35 -4.14
C LEU A 1036 11.72 14.12 -5.35
N PRO A 1037 11.85 13.62 -6.58
CA PRO A 1037 11.34 14.31 -7.78
C PRO A 1037 9.83 14.60 -7.74
N SER A 1038 9.08 13.80 -6.98
CA SER A 1038 7.64 13.91 -6.79
C SER A 1038 7.21 14.85 -5.66
N TRP A 1039 8.14 15.57 -5.01
CA TRP A 1039 7.85 16.62 -4.04
C TRP A 1039 7.74 17.95 -4.79
N TYR A 1040 6.51 18.36 -5.11
CA TYR A 1040 6.23 19.50 -6.00
C TYR A 1040 5.85 20.79 -5.27
N PHE A 1041 5.78 20.76 -3.93
CA PHE A 1041 5.35 21.88 -3.09
C PHE A 1041 6.31 23.06 -3.02
#